data_AF-A0AAJ5ZMH1-F1
#
_entry.id   AF-A0AAJ5ZMH1-F1
#
_cell.length_a   1.000
_cell.length_b   1.000
_cell.length_c   1.000
_cell.angle_alpha   90.00
_cell.angle_beta   90.00
_cell.angle_gamma   90.00
#
_symmetry.space_group_name_H-M   'P 1'
#
loop_
_entity.id
_entity.type
_entity.pdbx_description
1 polymer ?
#
loop_
_entity_poly.entity_id
_entity_poly.type
_entity_poly.pdbx_seq_one_letter_code
_entity_poly.pdbx_strand_id
1 'polypeptide(L)'
;MPLDAIRQQIRANYMPDEDEAVKRLSAAAGLSAEERKAISARAADLVRAVRGSSDPRLMEVFLSAYGLSTKEGVALMCLAEALLRVPDAETMDDLIADKIAPHDWSAHSGSSSSIFVNASTWALMLTGRVLDEGEGGIEGTLRAMVRRLGEPVIRKAVAAAMREMGEQFVLGRTIAEAVRRGRPMTQKGYLYSFDMLGEAARTEADALRYHKAYADAISSLDAGSNGPDIRYNHGISVKLSALHPRYEVAQKEKMLPVMAERLLSLALAARHSRMGLNIDAEEADRLDLSLDVIERVLAEPELAGWDGFGVVVQAYGPRAAFVIDWLYALAKKYNRNIMVRLVKGAYWDTEIKRAQTLGLAGYPVFTRKTNTDVSYLACARKLLSMTDRVYPQFATHNAHTVAAILSMAKDRDSFEFQRLHGMGESLHETVRKSESTRCRIYAPVGAHSDLLAYLVRRLLENGANSSFVHQLTDEEVEPEQIARDPLEAVEKQGPAANPAIARPAAIFGAGRRNSKGFDISDSVTLAAIDRARAEFSGTDRWHAKPVTRAAGYGKQRQIVNPAKPAEIVGTVHEAAAKQVATAVRIAVDAQPAWARRPVAGRAAILNRAADLYEANAAEFFALATREAGKSLADGVAEVREAVDFLRYYAAEAANAEAGTEARGAIVCISPWNFPLAIFTGQIAAALVTGNSVIAKPAEQTPLIAFRAVEMLREAGVPEDVIQLLPGDGPSVGAPLTADPRIAGVCFTGSTEVAKLIEKQLAETAAPDAMLIAETGGLNAMIVDSTALPEQAVRDILASAFQSAGQRCSALRVLYVQKDVEKKMLEMLKGAMEALNVGDPWVISTDVGPVIDDEAQASISDYCTKKGLEGRLIAKLEAPKNGRFVAPHVFRVKGIEEMEREVFGPVLHVATFDADDIDAVIAAINRKGYGLTFGLHTRIEGRVQHFVDGIHAGNIYVNRNQIGAVVGSQPFGGEGLSGTGPKAGGPHYLRRFRKGPEAGTEVGEGHKVTATELADNVPDPTFGGWSTRPDRVAILRKHLRGKGAAAIAAAASLDFGQVDLPGPTGEANTLSLAPRGRVLCLGPDADTLLAQTIQALAAGNAVLAVAPGAPAALSALTGKGLPLAAIDGRPDPVEARSLRVDVVAFSGMPEAARVVRKVIAERAGPIVPLVSEVLNPAAYAHERAVCVDTTAAGGNASLLAAA
;
A
#
# COMPACT_ATOMS: atom_id res chain seq x y z
N MET A 1 21.10 -36.85 2.72
CA MET A 1 21.29 -36.00 1.53
C MET A 1 22.32 -34.92 1.87
N PRO A 2 23.14 -34.44 0.91
CA PRO A 2 23.98 -33.26 1.09
C PRO A 2 23.13 -32.02 1.46
N LEU A 3 23.67 -31.09 2.24
CA LEU A 3 22.93 -29.89 2.68
C LEU A 3 22.38 -29.07 1.51
N ASP A 4 23.19 -28.87 0.47
CA ASP A 4 22.78 -28.09 -0.71
C ASP A 4 21.59 -28.71 -1.43
N ALA A 5 21.52 -30.03 -1.51
CA ALA A 5 20.40 -30.73 -2.13
C ALA A 5 19.10 -30.54 -1.32
N ILE A 6 19.17 -30.58 0.01
CA ILE A 6 18.01 -30.29 0.87
C ILE A 6 17.64 -28.80 0.75
N ARG A 7 18.63 -27.92 0.65
CA ARG A 7 18.39 -26.48 0.49
C ARG A 7 17.69 -26.15 -0.83
N GLN A 8 18.02 -26.86 -1.91
CA GLN A 8 17.29 -26.79 -3.17
C GLN A 8 15.83 -27.25 -3.02
N GLN A 9 15.56 -28.29 -2.22
CA GLN A 9 14.18 -28.71 -1.94
C GLN A 9 13.39 -27.64 -1.17
N ILE A 10 14.02 -26.97 -0.19
CA ILE A 10 13.40 -25.84 0.52
C ILE A 10 13.01 -24.74 -0.46
N ARG A 11 13.91 -24.35 -1.37
CA ARG A 11 13.65 -23.31 -2.38
C ARG A 11 12.57 -23.72 -3.39
N ALA A 12 12.60 -24.97 -3.87
CA ALA A 12 11.61 -25.51 -4.79
C ALA A 12 10.18 -25.57 -4.20
N ASN A 13 10.06 -25.58 -2.87
CA ASN A 13 8.78 -25.62 -2.17
C ASN A 13 8.43 -24.27 -1.51
N TYR A 14 8.90 -23.15 -2.05
CA TYR A 14 8.55 -21.82 -1.53
C TYR A 14 7.05 -21.53 -1.70
N MET A 15 6.49 -21.76 -2.89
CA MET A 15 5.06 -21.61 -3.20
C MET A 15 4.58 -22.84 -3.98
N PRO A 16 4.51 -24.04 -3.36
CA PRO A 16 4.14 -25.27 -4.04
C PRO A 16 2.63 -25.32 -4.33
N ASP A 17 2.22 -26.31 -5.12
CA ASP A 17 0.80 -26.67 -5.18
C ASP A 17 0.33 -27.15 -3.80
N GLU A 18 -0.76 -26.56 -3.30
CA GLU A 18 -1.21 -26.78 -1.92
C GLU A 18 -1.80 -28.19 -1.74
N ASP A 19 -2.46 -28.74 -2.75
CA ASP A 19 -3.03 -30.10 -2.70
C ASP A 19 -1.90 -31.14 -2.63
N GLU A 20 -0.87 -31.00 -3.45
CA GLU A 20 0.31 -31.87 -3.41
C GLU A 20 1.05 -31.77 -2.07
N ALA A 21 1.25 -30.56 -1.56
CA ALA A 21 1.92 -30.32 -0.29
C ALA A 21 1.17 -30.96 0.88
N VAL A 22 -0.14 -30.76 0.97
CA VAL A 22 -0.99 -31.30 2.04
C VAL A 22 -1.08 -32.83 1.96
N LYS A 23 -1.19 -33.41 0.76
CA LYS A 23 -1.17 -34.87 0.58
C LYS A 23 0.13 -35.48 1.09
N ARG A 24 1.28 -34.89 0.73
CA ARG A 24 2.60 -35.32 1.20
C ARG A 24 2.73 -35.22 2.72
N LEU A 25 2.26 -34.13 3.32
CA LEU A 25 2.31 -33.92 4.77
C LEU A 25 1.38 -34.87 5.53
N SER A 26 0.18 -35.12 5.01
CA SER A 26 -0.77 -36.09 5.57
C SER A 26 -0.16 -37.49 5.61
N ALA A 27 0.50 -37.90 4.52
CA ALA A 27 1.24 -39.16 4.49
C ALA A 27 2.42 -39.19 5.49
N ALA A 28 3.14 -38.06 5.64
CA ALA A 28 4.26 -37.95 6.56
C ALA A 28 3.86 -37.94 8.04
N ALA A 29 2.66 -37.46 8.39
CA ALA A 29 2.11 -37.59 9.75
C ALA A 29 1.95 -39.07 10.12
N GLY A 30 1.50 -39.89 9.17
CA GLY A 30 1.49 -41.35 9.28
C GLY A 30 0.70 -41.86 10.49
N LEU A 31 -0.47 -41.29 10.75
CA LEU A 31 -1.39 -41.71 11.81
C LEU A 31 -2.50 -42.58 11.22
N SER A 32 -2.73 -43.75 11.80
CA SER A 32 -3.86 -44.65 11.52
C SER A 32 -5.19 -44.05 11.97
N ALA A 33 -6.31 -44.57 11.46
CA ALA A 33 -7.64 -44.09 11.84
C ALA A 33 -7.91 -44.31 13.34
N GLU A 34 -7.44 -45.43 13.90
CA GLU A 34 -7.56 -45.76 15.32
C GLU A 34 -6.76 -44.77 16.19
N GLU A 35 -5.51 -44.48 15.82
CA GLU A 35 -4.68 -43.47 16.51
C GLU A 35 -5.35 -42.09 16.48
N ARG A 36 -5.85 -41.67 15.31
CA ARG A 36 -6.52 -40.36 15.15
C ARG A 36 -7.74 -40.24 16.06
N LYS A 37 -8.58 -41.27 16.10
CA LYS A 37 -9.77 -41.32 16.97
C LYS A 37 -9.40 -41.26 18.45
N ALA A 38 -8.37 -42.01 18.86
CA ALA A 38 -7.88 -42.00 20.24
C ALA A 38 -7.29 -40.64 20.63
N ILE A 39 -6.55 -39.98 19.72
CA ILE A 39 -6.01 -38.64 19.91
C ILE A 39 -7.13 -37.62 20.11
N SER A 40 -8.16 -37.63 19.26
CA SER A 40 -9.30 -36.72 19.37
C SER A 40 -10.08 -36.94 20.67
N ALA A 41 -10.32 -38.18 21.09
CA ALA A 41 -10.96 -38.47 22.37
C ALA A 41 -10.14 -37.91 23.55
N ARG A 42 -8.83 -38.17 23.58
CA ARG A 42 -7.92 -37.65 24.60
C ARG A 42 -7.88 -36.12 24.61
N ALA A 43 -7.91 -35.49 23.44
CA ALA A 43 -7.94 -34.05 23.32
C ALA A 43 -9.24 -33.45 23.87
N ALA A 44 -10.39 -34.10 23.63
CA ALA A 44 -11.66 -33.69 24.21
C ALA A 44 -11.63 -33.80 25.74
N ASP A 45 -11.02 -34.85 26.29
CA ASP A 45 -10.85 -35.00 27.74
C ASP A 45 -9.93 -33.93 28.33
N LEU A 46 -8.86 -33.55 27.62
CA LEU A 46 -8.02 -32.41 28.01
C LEU A 46 -8.82 -31.11 28.02
N VAL A 47 -9.66 -30.86 27.01
CA VAL A 47 -10.54 -29.68 26.96
C VAL A 47 -11.50 -29.65 28.15
N ARG A 48 -12.14 -30.78 28.47
CA ARG A 48 -13.01 -30.91 29.66
C ARG A 48 -12.26 -30.63 30.95
N ALA A 49 -11.06 -31.20 31.10
CA ALA A 49 -10.24 -31.00 32.29
C ALA A 49 -9.84 -29.52 32.46
N VAL A 50 -9.54 -28.83 31.36
CA VAL A 50 -9.23 -27.40 31.37
C VAL A 50 -10.46 -26.57 31.73
N ARG A 51 -11.63 -26.83 31.13
CA ARG A 51 -12.90 -26.15 31.46
C ARG A 51 -13.32 -26.38 32.93
N GLY A 52 -13.05 -27.57 33.46
CA GLY A 52 -13.35 -27.92 34.85
C GLY A 52 -12.37 -27.39 35.89
N SER A 53 -11.24 -26.80 35.47
CA SER A 53 -10.25 -26.23 36.39
C SER A 53 -10.67 -24.82 36.83
N SER A 54 -11.04 -24.67 38.10
CA SER A 54 -11.59 -23.43 38.66
C SER A 54 -10.52 -22.34 38.86
N ASP A 55 -10.31 -21.51 37.82
CA ASP A 55 -10.08 -20.05 37.89
C ASP A 55 -9.81 -19.51 36.45
N PRO A 56 -10.84 -19.11 35.68
CA PRO A 56 -10.61 -18.42 34.41
C PRO A 56 -9.94 -17.08 34.71
N ARG A 57 -8.74 -16.86 34.14
CA ARG A 57 -7.99 -15.61 34.38
C ARG A 57 -8.65 -14.45 33.66
N LEU A 58 -8.40 -13.24 34.18
CA LEU A 58 -8.91 -11.97 33.66
C LEU A 58 -8.80 -11.85 32.13
N MET A 59 -7.72 -12.37 31.53
CA MET A 59 -7.49 -12.37 30.08
C MET A 59 -8.45 -13.28 29.30
N GLU A 60 -8.68 -14.51 29.76
CA GLU A 60 -9.57 -15.47 29.09
C GLU A 60 -11.03 -14.97 29.17
N VAL A 61 -11.40 -14.35 30.29
CA VAL A 61 -12.70 -13.70 30.46
C VAL A 61 -12.81 -12.44 29.60
N PHE A 62 -11.74 -11.64 29.49
CA PHE A 62 -11.71 -10.45 28.63
C PHE A 62 -11.84 -10.81 27.14
N LEU A 63 -11.10 -11.81 26.67
CA LEU A 63 -11.17 -12.33 25.30
C LEU A 63 -12.55 -12.90 24.97
N SER A 64 -13.16 -13.60 25.93
CA SER A 64 -14.52 -14.14 25.82
C SER A 64 -15.60 -13.05 25.83
N ALA A 65 -15.42 -11.99 26.64
CA ALA A 65 -16.41 -10.91 26.77
C ALA A 65 -16.38 -9.94 25.60
N TYR A 66 -15.22 -9.66 25.01
CA TYR A 66 -15.07 -8.62 23.97
C TYR A 66 -14.78 -9.17 22.58
N GLY A 67 -14.37 -10.44 22.43
CA GLY A 67 -14.03 -11.08 21.14
C GLY A 67 -13.09 -10.22 20.28
N LEU A 68 -11.78 -10.48 20.24
CA LEU A 68 -10.83 -9.57 19.56
C LEU A 68 -10.99 -9.44 18.02
N SER A 69 -11.88 -10.22 17.43
CA SER A 69 -12.32 -10.08 16.03
C SER A 69 -13.47 -9.08 15.85
N THR A 70 -14.08 -8.59 16.94
CA THR A 70 -15.13 -7.58 16.93
C THR A 70 -14.54 -6.18 16.73
N LYS A 71 -15.38 -5.24 16.29
CA LYS A 71 -14.95 -3.84 16.12
C LYS A 71 -14.54 -3.22 17.45
N GLU A 72 -15.24 -3.59 18.52
CA GLU A 72 -15.02 -3.16 19.90
C GLU A 72 -13.67 -3.63 20.45
N GLY A 73 -13.33 -4.91 20.24
CA GLY A 73 -12.05 -5.48 20.64
C GLY A 73 -10.87 -4.83 19.94
N VAL A 74 -10.98 -4.58 18.63
CA VAL A 74 -9.95 -3.86 17.85
C VAL A 74 -9.82 -2.41 18.31
N ALA A 75 -10.93 -1.69 18.53
CA ALA A 75 -10.92 -0.29 18.96
C ALA A 75 -10.26 -0.12 20.34
N LEU A 76 -10.60 -0.99 21.30
CA LEU A 76 -10.00 -1.00 22.64
C LEU A 76 -8.49 -1.27 22.58
N MET A 77 -8.05 -2.12 21.65
CA MET A 77 -6.64 -2.39 21.46
C MET A 77 -5.88 -1.23 20.82
N CYS A 78 -6.42 -0.62 19.77
CA CYS A 78 -5.85 0.59 19.18
C CYS A 78 -5.75 1.73 20.20
N LEU A 79 -6.76 1.85 21.07
CA LEU A 79 -6.76 2.81 22.18
C LEU A 79 -5.66 2.49 23.20
N ALA A 80 -5.55 1.24 23.67
CA ALA A 80 -4.48 0.80 24.57
C ALA A 80 -3.09 1.06 23.99
N GLU A 81 -2.94 0.80 22.69
CA GLU A 81 -1.71 0.95 21.94
C GLU A 81 -1.26 2.41 21.82
N ALA A 82 -2.18 3.30 21.49
CA ALA A 82 -1.87 4.70 21.26
C ALA A 82 -1.83 5.52 22.57
N LEU A 83 -2.67 5.25 23.57
CA LEU A 83 -2.67 6.00 24.85
C LEU A 83 -1.37 5.94 25.64
N LEU A 84 -0.59 4.86 25.50
CA LEU A 84 0.70 4.72 26.20
C LEU A 84 1.85 5.42 25.47
N ARG A 85 1.64 5.90 24.24
CA ARG A 85 2.66 6.51 23.37
C ARG A 85 2.39 7.96 23.03
N VAL A 86 1.12 8.35 22.94
CA VAL A 86 0.71 9.72 22.60
C VAL A 86 1.14 10.66 23.75
N PRO A 87 2.08 11.58 23.49
CA PRO A 87 2.64 12.45 24.52
C PRO A 87 1.76 13.68 24.80
N ASP A 88 0.94 14.10 23.84
CA ASP A 88 0.15 15.33 23.88
C ASP A 88 -1.30 15.10 24.31
N ALA A 89 -1.90 16.12 24.91
CA ALA A 89 -3.22 16.03 25.53
C ALA A 89 -4.36 15.97 24.50
N GLU A 90 -4.29 16.80 23.47
CA GLU A 90 -5.35 17.02 22.50
C GLU A 90 -5.55 15.80 21.60
N THR A 91 -4.47 15.27 21.03
CA THR A 91 -4.51 14.04 20.22
C THR A 91 -4.98 12.84 21.06
N MET A 92 -4.67 12.83 22.36
CA MET A 92 -5.15 11.79 23.26
C MET A 92 -6.67 11.84 23.45
N ASP A 93 -7.23 13.04 23.58
CA ASP A 93 -8.67 13.24 23.73
C ASP A 93 -9.41 12.89 22.42
N ASP A 94 -8.87 13.30 21.26
CA ASP A 94 -9.38 12.92 19.94
C ASP A 94 -9.43 11.40 19.77
N LEU A 95 -8.35 10.71 20.16
CA LEU A 95 -8.26 9.26 20.09
C LEU A 95 -9.26 8.57 21.03
N ILE A 96 -9.44 9.09 22.25
CA ILE A 96 -10.43 8.57 23.21
C ILE A 96 -11.85 8.74 22.64
N ALA A 97 -12.16 9.92 22.10
CA ALA A 97 -13.46 10.19 21.49
C ALA A 97 -13.71 9.26 20.29
N ASP A 98 -12.73 9.10 19.40
CA ASP A 98 -12.79 8.25 18.19
C ASP A 98 -13.03 6.78 18.52
N LYS A 99 -12.33 6.22 19.53
CA LYS A 99 -12.40 4.78 19.83
C LYS A 99 -13.49 4.40 20.84
N ILE A 100 -13.95 5.32 21.69
CA ILE A 100 -14.95 5.02 22.72
C ILE A 100 -16.37 5.43 22.29
N ALA A 101 -16.56 6.60 21.67
CA ALA A 101 -17.91 7.14 21.42
C ALA A 101 -18.77 6.34 20.40
N PRO A 102 -18.23 5.71 19.34
CA PRO A 102 -19.06 5.09 18.29
C PRO A 102 -19.65 3.72 18.61
N HIS A 103 -19.20 3.07 19.68
CA HIS A 103 -19.53 1.66 19.96
C HIS A 103 -20.59 1.50 21.07
N ASP A 104 -21.52 0.56 20.91
CA ASP A 104 -22.53 0.24 21.92
C ASP A 104 -21.95 -0.70 22.99
N TRP A 105 -21.16 -0.11 23.90
CA TRP A 105 -20.56 -0.82 25.03
C TRP A 105 -21.60 -1.40 26.00
N SER A 106 -22.88 -1.00 25.91
CA SER A 106 -23.94 -1.47 26.80
C SER A 106 -24.43 -2.89 26.48
N ALA A 107 -24.25 -3.35 25.24
CA ALA A 107 -24.62 -4.70 24.79
C ALA A 107 -23.88 -5.84 25.51
N HIS A 108 -22.76 -5.54 26.19
CA HIS A 108 -21.92 -6.50 26.91
C HIS A 108 -22.11 -6.46 28.43
N SER A 109 -23.07 -5.67 28.92
CA SER A 109 -23.38 -5.59 30.36
C SER A 109 -24.34 -6.71 30.76
N GLY A 110 -23.82 -7.74 31.45
CA GLY A 110 -24.66 -8.75 32.12
C GLY A 110 -24.18 -10.21 32.08
N SER A 111 -23.10 -10.54 31.36
CA SER A 111 -22.72 -11.94 31.09
C SER A 111 -21.55 -12.52 31.90
N SER A 112 -20.92 -11.77 32.83
CA SER A 112 -19.79 -12.30 33.63
C SER A 112 -19.96 -12.16 35.14
N SER A 113 -19.64 -13.22 35.90
CA SER A 113 -19.78 -13.33 37.35
C SER A 113 -18.59 -12.77 38.16
N SER A 114 -17.59 -12.17 37.50
CA SER A 114 -16.35 -11.70 38.14
C SER A 114 -16.38 -10.21 38.53
N ILE A 115 -16.09 -9.92 39.80
CA ILE A 115 -16.03 -8.56 40.39
C ILE A 115 -14.94 -7.68 39.74
N PHE A 116 -13.86 -8.25 39.19
CA PHE A 116 -12.74 -7.49 38.58
C PHE A 116 -12.94 -7.19 37.08
N VAL A 117 -13.70 -8.03 36.36
CA VAL A 117 -14.20 -7.67 35.02
C VAL A 117 -15.25 -6.59 35.16
N ASN A 118 -16.08 -6.67 36.18
CA ASN A 118 -16.91 -5.53 36.56
C ASN A 118 -16.06 -4.29 36.92
N ALA A 119 -14.86 -4.37 37.48
CA ALA A 119 -14.03 -3.17 37.76
C ALA A 119 -13.43 -2.48 36.51
N SER A 120 -13.08 -3.24 35.47
CA SER A 120 -12.57 -2.73 34.18
C SER A 120 -13.71 -2.28 33.28
N THR A 121 -14.81 -3.04 33.28
CA THR A 121 -16.12 -2.60 32.80
C THR A 121 -16.63 -1.40 33.60
N TRP A 122 -16.29 -1.18 34.88
CA TRP A 122 -16.67 0.03 35.65
C TRP A 122 -15.82 1.27 35.30
N ALA A 123 -14.58 1.09 34.86
CA ALA A 123 -13.76 2.20 34.34
C ALA A 123 -14.29 2.70 32.98
N LEU A 124 -14.88 1.80 32.17
CA LEU A 124 -15.55 2.09 30.90
C LEU A 124 -17.04 2.45 31.06
N MET A 125 -17.76 1.81 32.01
CA MET A 125 -19.18 1.99 32.38
C MET A 125 -19.39 3.01 33.51
N LEU A 126 -18.38 3.79 33.88
CA LEU A 126 -18.64 4.96 34.71
C LEU A 126 -19.65 5.90 34.03
N THR A 127 -19.87 5.74 32.72
CA THR A 127 -20.93 6.33 31.88
C THR A 127 -22.33 5.71 32.01
N GLY A 128 -22.50 4.57 32.69
CA GLY A 128 -23.70 3.72 32.59
C GLY A 128 -24.66 3.70 33.77
N ARG A 129 -24.37 4.36 34.90
CA ARG A 129 -25.28 4.40 36.06
C ARG A 129 -25.66 5.82 36.47
N VAL A 130 -26.44 6.49 35.63
CA VAL A 130 -27.56 7.34 36.06
C VAL A 130 -28.59 7.34 34.91
N LEU A 131 -29.46 6.33 34.89
CA LEU A 131 -30.70 6.36 34.13
C LEU A 131 -31.83 6.30 35.15
N ASP A 132 -32.41 7.46 35.43
CA ASP A 132 -33.86 7.59 35.46
C ASP A 132 -34.20 8.93 34.78
N GLU A 133 -34.97 8.78 33.69
CA GLU A 133 -35.79 9.77 32.97
C GLU A 133 -35.10 10.94 32.22
N GLY A 134 -35.06 10.83 30.88
CA GLY A 134 -34.92 11.96 29.96
C GLY A 134 -34.46 11.58 28.54
N GLU A 135 -35.16 12.06 27.50
CA GLU A 135 -34.81 11.90 26.09
C GLU A 135 -33.43 12.51 25.77
N GLY A 136 -32.38 11.69 25.76
CA GLY A 136 -31.04 12.06 25.33
C GLY A 136 -30.12 10.85 25.34
N GLY A 137 -29.61 10.44 24.17
CA GLY A 137 -28.77 9.27 24.02
C GLY A 137 -27.41 9.36 24.74
N ILE A 138 -26.66 8.26 24.72
CA ILE A 138 -25.34 8.04 25.35
C ILE A 138 -24.36 9.21 25.10
N GLU A 139 -24.42 9.85 23.92
CA GLU A 139 -23.62 11.02 23.53
C GLU A 139 -23.83 12.25 24.45
N GLY A 140 -25.08 12.49 24.87
CA GLY A 140 -25.43 13.57 25.81
C GLY A 140 -24.93 13.31 27.23
N THR A 141 -24.95 12.04 27.65
CA THR A 141 -24.51 11.60 28.98
C THR A 141 -22.99 11.60 29.10
N LEU A 142 -22.26 11.25 28.03
CA LEU A 142 -20.80 11.36 27.96
C LEU A 142 -20.34 12.82 28.01
N ARG A 143 -20.98 13.73 27.24
CA ARG A 143 -20.74 15.18 27.32
C ARG A 143 -21.06 15.75 28.70
N ALA A 144 -22.09 15.26 29.37
CA ALA A 144 -22.45 15.68 30.73
C ALA A 144 -21.44 15.19 31.78
N MET A 145 -20.86 13.99 31.62
CA MET A 145 -19.81 13.46 32.49
C MET A 145 -18.46 14.13 32.28
N VAL A 146 -18.07 14.39 31.03
CA VAL A 146 -16.88 15.20 30.69
C VAL A 146 -16.99 16.60 31.33
N ARG A 147 -18.19 17.21 31.32
CA ARG A 147 -18.47 18.48 32.04
C ARG A 147 -18.45 18.37 33.58
N ARG A 148 -18.70 17.19 34.16
CA ARG A 148 -18.93 17.01 35.60
C ARG A 148 -17.72 16.44 36.36
N LEU A 149 -16.89 15.62 35.73
CA LEU A 149 -15.69 15.01 36.31
C LEU A 149 -14.38 15.61 35.74
N GLY A 150 -14.46 16.27 34.57
CA GLY A 150 -13.32 16.80 33.83
C GLY A 150 -12.57 15.74 33.04
N GLU A 151 -12.27 16.03 31.76
CA GLU A 151 -11.38 15.26 30.85
C GLU A 151 -10.11 14.69 31.53
N PRO A 152 -9.39 15.44 32.41
CA PRO A 152 -8.17 14.95 33.04
C PRO A 152 -8.34 13.73 33.94
N VAL A 153 -9.54 13.51 34.50
CA VAL A 153 -9.82 12.39 35.40
C VAL A 153 -10.06 11.10 34.60
N ILE A 154 -10.81 11.18 33.50
CA ILE A 154 -11.06 10.07 32.57
C ILE A 154 -9.74 9.61 31.96
N ARG A 155 -8.90 10.55 31.49
CA ARG A 155 -7.58 10.26 30.95
C ARG A 155 -6.70 9.48 31.92
N LYS A 156 -6.64 9.93 33.19
CA LYS A 156 -5.87 9.24 34.24
C LYS A 156 -6.41 7.84 34.53
N ALA A 157 -7.73 7.67 34.55
CA ALA A 157 -8.38 6.38 34.80
C ALA A 157 -8.11 5.39 33.66
N VAL A 158 -8.29 5.79 32.40
CA VAL A 158 -8.03 4.92 31.24
C VAL A 158 -6.54 4.59 31.13
N ALA A 159 -5.64 5.57 31.28
CA ALA A 159 -4.20 5.32 31.24
C ALA A 159 -3.73 4.39 32.38
N ALA A 160 -4.35 4.47 33.57
CA ALA A 160 -4.06 3.55 34.67
C ALA A 160 -4.57 2.13 34.38
N ALA A 161 -5.78 1.98 33.84
CA ALA A 161 -6.35 0.69 33.44
C ALA A 161 -5.53 0.01 32.33
N MET A 162 -5.10 0.78 31.31
CA MET A 162 -4.24 0.25 30.24
C MET A 162 -2.87 -0.17 30.76
N ARG A 163 -2.30 0.58 31.72
CA ARG A 163 -1.03 0.22 32.35
C ARG A 163 -1.13 -1.10 33.10
N GLU A 164 -2.21 -1.31 33.85
CA GLU A 164 -2.47 -2.56 34.58
C GLU A 164 -2.67 -3.75 33.63
N MET A 165 -3.37 -3.55 32.51
CA MET A 165 -3.52 -4.59 31.47
C MET A 165 -2.19 -4.91 30.76
N GLY A 166 -1.33 -3.92 30.53
CA GLY A 166 0.02 -4.11 29.98
C GLY A 166 0.87 -5.08 30.81
N GLU A 167 0.67 -5.11 32.13
CA GLU A 167 1.38 -6.03 33.03
C GLU A 167 0.98 -7.51 32.85
N GLN A 168 -0.13 -7.81 32.17
CA GLN A 168 -0.55 -9.19 31.85
C GLN A 168 0.14 -9.73 30.59
N PHE A 169 0.62 -8.86 29.71
CA PHE A 169 1.25 -9.24 28.44
C PHE A 169 2.78 -9.27 28.51
N VAL A 170 3.37 -8.51 29.42
CA VAL A 170 4.81 -8.46 29.65
C VAL A 170 5.10 -9.01 31.03
N LEU A 171 5.98 -10.01 31.10
CA LEU A 171 6.36 -10.61 32.37
C LEU A 171 7.10 -9.60 33.26
N GLY A 172 7.81 -8.62 32.67
CA GLY A 172 8.40 -7.49 33.39
C GLY A 172 9.02 -6.46 32.46
N ARG A 173 9.13 -5.20 32.89
CA ARG A 173 9.69 -4.12 32.04
C ARG A 173 11.19 -4.24 31.83
N THR A 174 11.85 -4.94 32.75
CA THR A 174 13.27 -5.27 32.70
C THR A 174 13.43 -6.77 32.96
N ILE A 175 14.57 -7.32 32.54
CA ILE A 175 14.87 -8.74 32.78
C ILE A 175 14.86 -9.09 34.27
N ALA A 176 15.37 -8.20 35.14
CA ALA A 176 15.35 -8.39 36.58
C ALA A 176 13.92 -8.46 37.15
N GLU A 177 13.03 -7.59 36.67
CA GLU A 177 11.62 -7.62 37.04
C GLU A 177 10.95 -8.92 36.56
N ALA A 178 11.22 -9.33 35.32
CA ALA A 178 10.66 -10.53 34.73
C ALA A 178 11.10 -11.80 35.48
N VAL A 179 12.38 -11.91 35.84
CA VAL A 179 12.89 -13.01 36.66
C VAL A 179 12.21 -13.06 38.03
N ARG A 180 12.04 -11.91 38.69
CA ARG A 180 11.36 -11.83 40.00
C ARG A 180 9.89 -12.26 39.90
N ARG A 181 9.14 -11.74 38.92
CA ARG A 181 7.72 -12.07 38.69
C ARG A 181 7.55 -13.52 38.21
N GLY A 182 8.54 -14.10 37.54
CA GLY A 182 8.51 -15.47 37.04
C GLY A 182 8.71 -16.57 38.08
N ARG A 183 9.27 -16.25 39.25
CA ARG A 183 9.61 -17.22 40.33
C ARG A 183 8.48 -18.20 40.69
N PRO A 184 7.21 -17.78 40.84
CA PRO A 184 6.14 -18.72 41.20
C PRO A 184 5.95 -19.86 40.19
N MET A 185 6.13 -19.62 38.89
CA MET A 185 6.05 -20.68 37.89
C MET A 185 7.32 -21.53 37.86
N THR A 186 8.49 -20.93 38.07
CA THR A 186 9.75 -21.69 38.21
C THR A 186 9.66 -22.67 39.39
N GLN A 187 9.05 -22.27 40.52
CA GLN A 187 8.79 -23.15 41.67
C GLN A 187 7.83 -24.30 41.33
N LYS A 188 6.92 -24.11 40.37
CA LYS A 188 6.07 -25.18 39.82
C LYS A 188 6.81 -26.06 38.81
N GLY A 189 8.06 -25.79 38.48
CA GLY A 189 8.87 -26.56 37.52
C GLY A 189 8.80 -26.07 36.07
N TYR A 190 8.28 -24.86 35.82
CA TYR A 190 8.38 -24.24 34.49
C TYR A 190 9.75 -23.63 34.24
N LEU A 191 10.12 -23.56 32.96
CA LEU A 191 11.27 -22.78 32.50
C LEU A 191 10.81 -21.58 31.69
N TYR A 192 11.68 -20.60 31.48
CA TYR A 192 11.41 -19.45 30.64
C TYR A 192 12.30 -19.44 29.38
N SER A 193 11.76 -18.88 28.30
CA SER A 193 12.50 -18.30 27.19
C SER A 193 12.12 -16.82 27.13
N PHE A 194 13.05 -15.93 27.44
CA PHE A 194 12.76 -14.49 27.47
C PHE A 194 12.81 -13.88 26.06
N ASP A 195 11.76 -13.16 25.70
CA ASP A 195 11.63 -12.40 24.45
C ASP A 195 11.79 -10.92 24.75
N MET A 196 12.91 -10.33 24.31
CA MET A 196 13.26 -8.96 24.66
C MET A 196 12.50 -7.91 23.83
N LEU A 197 11.46 -8.31 23.08
CA LEU A 197 10.59 -7.47 22.24
C LEU A 197 11.28 -6.70 21.10
N GLY A 198 12.60 -6.79 20.98
CA GLY A 198 13.34 -6.13 19.91
C GLY A 198 13.10 -6.79 18.55
N GLU A 199 12.64 -6.01 17.59
CA GLU A 199 12.42 -6.41 16.19
C GLU A 199 12.56 -5.22 15.25
N ALA A 200 12.75 -5.51 13.96
CA ALA A 200 12.70 -4.55 12.86
C ALA A 200 13.50 -3.26 13.10
N ALA A 201 14.79 -3.40 13.46
CA ALA A 201 15.69 -2.27 13.58
C ALA A 201 15.61 -1.40 12.31
N ARG A 202 15.45 -0.09 12.48
CA ARG A 202 15.43 0.87 11.36
C ARG A 202 16.76 1.56 11.18
N THR A 203 17.51 1.68 12.26
CA THR A 203 18.81 2.34 12.29
C THR A 203 19.88 1.38 12.81
N GLU A 204 21.14 1.68 12.54
CA GLU A 204 22.26 0.96 13.15
C GLU A 204 22.28 1.14 14.68
N ALA A 205 21.88 2.31 15.17
CA ALA A 205 21.74 2.58 16.60
C ALA A 205 20.68 1.68 17.25
N ASP A 206 19.56 1.41 16.58
CA ASP A 206 18.57 0.42 17.04
C ASP A 206 19.17 -0.97 17.11
N ALA A 207 19.89 -1.39 16.06
CA ALA A 207 20.51 -2.70 16.01
C ALA A 207 21.51 -2.93 17.15
N LEU A 208 22.35 -1.93 17.44
CA LEU A 208 23.28 -1.96 18.57
C LEU A 208 22.56 -1.92 19.92
N ARG A 209 21.49 -1.14 20.05
CA ARG A 209 20.66 -1.08 21.26
C ARG A 209 20.02 -2.43 21.56
N TYR A 210 19.43 -3.09 20.56
CA TYR A 210 18.84 -4.42 20.71
C TYR A 210 19.90 -5.48 21.01
N HIS A 211 21.03 -5.46 20.29
CA HIS A 211 22.17 -6.34 20.57
C HIS A 211 22.64 -6.23 22.02
N LYS A 212 22.81 -5.00 22.52
CA LYS A 212 23.15 -4.75 23.92
C LYS A 212 22.07 -5.26 24.87
N ALA A 213 20.80 -5.02 24.58
CA ALA A 213 19.69 -5.50 25.41
C ALA A 213 19.67 -7.03 25.53
N TYR A 214 19.95 -7.74 24.44
CA TYR A 214 20.13 -9.20 24.47
C TYR A 214 21.34 -9.61 25.31
N ALA A 215 22.49 -8.96 25.13
CA ALA A 215 23.71 -9.27 25.89
C ALA A 215 23.53 -9.03 27.40
N ASP A 216 22.94 -7.89 27.79
CA ASP A 216 22.62 -7.56 29.18
C ASP A 216 21.65 -8.58 29.80
N ALA A 217 20.64 -9.01 29.02
CA ALA A 217 19.68 -10.01 29.47
C ALA A 217 20.35 -11.37 29.70
N ILE A 218 21.20 -11.83 28.77
CA ILE A 218 21.98 -13.08 28.92
C ILE A 218 22.85 -13.00 30.19
N SER A 219 23.60 -11.92 30.37
CA SER A 219 24.44 -11.72 31.55
C SER A 219 23.64 -11.74 32.85
N SER A 220 22.46 -11.12 32.86
CA SER A 220 21.57 -11.09 34.04
C SER A 220 20.98 -12.45 34.41
N LEU A 221 20.90 -13.38 33.45
CA LEU A 221 20.30 -14.70 33.63
C LEU A 221 21.31 -15.78 34.04
N ASP A 222 22.63 -15.52 33.94
CA ASP A 222 23.69 -16.50 34.21
C ASP A 222 23.57 -17.15 35.60
N ALA A 223 23.31 -16.34 36.64
CA ALA A 223 23.14 -16.82 38.01
C ALA A 223 21.94 -17.77 38.21
N GLY A 224 21.00 -17.82 37.26
CA GLY A 224 19.85 -18.72 37.28
C GLY A 224 20.06 -20.06 36.57
N SER A 225 21.18 -20.24 35.87
CA SER A 225 21.52 -21.46 35.12
C SER A 225 22.26 -22.46 36.01
N ASN A 226 21.49 -23.32 36.68
CA ASN A 226 21.95 -24.14 37.81
C ASN A 226 22.56 -25.50 37.44
N GLY A 227 22.52 -25.92 36.17
CA GLY A 227 23.02 -27.24 35.75
C GLY A 227 23.73 -27.23 34.39
N PRO A 228 24.46 -28.32 34.04
CA PRO A 228 25.15 -28.44 32.75
C PRO A 228 24.19 -28.79 31.59
N ASP A 229 23.03 -29.38 31.89
CA ASP A 229 22.03 -29.73 30.89
C ASP A 229 21.13 -28.52 30.58
N ILE A 230 21.31 -27.97 29.38
CA ILE A 230 20.65 -26.75 28.92
C ILE A 230 19.13 -26.89 28.89
N ARG A 231 18.61 -28.11 28.76
CA ARG A 231 17.16 -28.37 28.77
C ARG A 231 16.51 -27.94 30.09
N TYR A 232 17.27 -27.89 31.18
CA TYR A 232 16.80 -27.50 32.51
C TYR A 232 17.11 -26.05 32.89
N ASN A 233 17.83 -25.30 32.04
CA ASN A 233 18.11 -23.89 32.28
C ASN A 233 17.08 -23.02 31.56
N HIS A 234 16.92 -21.78 32.02
CA HIS A 234 16.18 -20.76 31.26
C HIS A 234 16.91 -20.45 29.94
N GLY A 235 16.24 -19.74 29.04
CA GLY A 235 16.83 -19.33 27.76
C GLY A 235 16.35 -17.97 27.30
N ILE A 236 16.82 -17.55 26.13
CA ILE A 236 16.45 -16.30 25.48
C ILE A 236 16.01 -16.57 24.03
N SER A 237 15.17 -15.71 23.49
CA SER A 237 14.81 -15.69 22.06
C SER A 237 15.25 -14.37 21.44
N VAL A 238 15.87 -14.45 20.26
CA VAL A 238 16.41 -13.32 19.51
C VAL A 238 15.79 -13.27 18.12
N LYS A 239 15.49 -12.07 17.62
CA LYS A 239 15.03 -11.84 16.23
C LYS A 239 16.18 -11.27 15.42
N LEU A 240 16.40 -11.79 14.20
CA LEU A 240 17.50 -11.32 13.36
C LEU A 240 17.24 -9.91 12.85
N SER A 241 15.99 -9.55 12.56
CA SER A 241 15.62 -8.17 12.19
C SER A 241 15.97 -7.12 13.24
N ALA A 242 16.16 -7.52 14.51
CA ALA A 242 16.59 -6.62 15.58
C ALA A 242 18.10 -6.33 15.54
N LEU A 243 18.89 -7.16 14.85
CA LEU A 243 20.35 -7.11 14.88
C LEU A 243 20.96 -6.43 13.65
N HIS A 244 20.16 -6.06 12.66
CA HIS A 244 20.63 -5.30 11.50
C HIS A 244 19.49 -4.48 10.87
N PRO A 245 19.72 -3.20 10.51
CA PRO A 245 18.66 -2.35 9.96
C PRO A 245 18.18 -2.77 8.57
N ARG A 246 19.00 -3.51 7.83
CA ARG A 246 18.71 -4.00 6.48
C ARG A 246 18.76 -5.53 6.36
N TYR A 247 17.99 -6.22 7.19
CA TYR A 247 17.88 -7.68 7.14
C TYR A 247 17.00 -8.13 5.97
N GLU A 248 17.58 -8.16 4.78
CA GLU A 248 16.92 -8.51 3.52
C GLU A 248 17.90 -9.02 2.46
N VAL A 249 17.40 -9.75 1.46
CA VAL A 249 18.22 -10.43 0.45
C VAL A 249 19.03 -9.47 -0.40
N ALA A 250 18.48 -8.30 -0.74
CA ALA A 250 19.18 -7.26 -1.49
C ALA A 250 20.47 -6.79 -0.79
N GLN A 251 20.53 -6.85 0.54
CA GLN A 251 21.68 -6.40 1.33
C GLN A 251 22.55 -7.55 1.85
N LYS A 252 22.31 -8.77 1.37
CA LYS A 252 22.96 -10.00 1.86
C LYS A 252 24.48 -9.88 1.99
N GLU A 253 25.17 -9.36 0.98
CA GLU A 253 26.64 -9.31 0.95
C GLU A 253 27.23 -8.48 2.11
N LYS A 254 26.61 -7.34 2.44
CA LYS A 254 27.05 -6.46 3.53
C LYS A 254 26.47 -6.87 4.88
N MET A 255 25.21 -7.27 4.90
CA MET A 255 24.46 -7.58 6.12
C MET A 255 24.90 -8.90 6.75
N LEU A 256 25.08 -9.95 5.96
CA LEU A 256 25.28 -11.30 6.48
C LEU A 256 26.53 -11.42 7.38
N PRO A 257 27.71 -10.87 7.03
CA PRO A 257 28.88 -10.89 7.91
C PRO A 257 28.61 -10.21 9.26
N VAL A 258 28.01 -9.02 9.25
CA VAL A 258 27.70 -8.24 10.47
C VAL A 258 26.67 -8.95 11.34
N MET A 259 25.62 -9.49 10.71
CA MET A 259 24.59 -10.28 11.38
C MET A 259 25.18 -11.53 12.05
N ALA A 260 26.04 -12.26 11.33
CA ALA A 260 26.68 -13.46 11.85
C ALA A 260 27.60 -13.15 13.04
N GLU A 261 28.38 -12.07 12.97
CA GLU A 261 29.23 -11.62 14.08
C GLU A 261 28.41 -11.28 15.33
N ARG A 262 27.35 -10.48 15.17
CA ARG A 262 26.45 -10.09 16.27
C ARG A 262 25.76 -11.28 16.90
N LEU A 263 25.25 -12.20 16.08
CA LEU A 263 24.59 -13.40 16.58
C LEU A 263 25.60 -14.35 17.25
N LEU A 264 26.80 -14.51 16.69
CA LEU A 264 27.87 -15.32 17.28
C LEU A 264 28.25 -14.80 18.66
N SER A 265 28.39 -13.48 18.84
CA SER A 265 28.72 -12.92 20.15
C SER A 265 27.65 -13.22 21.20
N LEU A 266 26.36 -13.16 20.82
CA LEU A 266 25.25 -13.53 21.71
C LEU A 266 25.22 -15.05 21.98
N ALA A 267 25.52 -15.87 20.99
CA ALA A 267 25.61 -17.33 21.14
C ALA A 267 26.75 -17.74 22.08
N LEU A 268 27.91 -17.09 21.99
CA LEU A 268 29.03 -17.31 22.90
C LEU A 268 28.69 -16.90 24.34
N ALA A 269 28.00 -15.77 24.52
CA ALA A 269 27.52 -15.34 25.83
C ALA A 269 26.49 -16.34 26.42
N ALA A 270 25.56 -16.83 25.60
CA ALA A 270 24.57 -17.83 26.01
C ALA A 270 25.23 -19.18 26.36
N ARG A 271 26.25 -19.59 25.59
CA ARG A 271 27.08 -20.76 25.88
C ARG A 271 27.78 -20.64 27.23
N HIS A 272 28.45 -19.51 27.47
CA HIS A 272 29.12 -19.24 28.75
C HIS A 272 28.13 -19.34 29.92
N SER A 273 26.93 -18.78 29.71
CA SER A 273 25.85 -18.75 30.71
C SER A 273 25.01 -20.03 30.77
N ARG A 274 25.43 -21.09 30.07
CA ARG A 274 24.80 -22.42 30.01
C ARG A 274 23.30 -22.39 29.65
N MET A 275 22.86 -21.44 28.83
CA MET A 275 21.44 -21.27 28.48
C MET A 275 21.15 -21.56 27.01
N GLY A 276 19.88 -21.76 26.69
CA GLY A 276 19.42 -21.86 25.31
C GLY A 276 19.23 -20.47 24.67
N LEU A 277 19.65 -20.31 23.42
CA LEU A 277 19.40 -19.12 22.61
C LEU A 277 18.64 -19.54 21.35
N ASN A 278 17.40 -19.08 21.21
CA ASN A 278 16.53 -19.42 20.09
C ASN A 278 16.47 -18.27 19.09
N ILE A 279 16.71 -18.56 17.81
CA ILE A 279 16.51 -17.61 16.72
C ILE A 279 15.06 -17.72 16.27
N ASP A 280 14.29 -16.67 16.53
CA ASP A 280 12.88 -16.58 16.13
C ASP A 280 12.74 -16.52 14.60
N ALA A 281 11.66 -17.11 14.09
CA ALA A 281 11.31 -17.09 12.67
C ALA A 281 10.35 -15.92 12.39
N GLU A 282 10.65 -15.19 11.31
CA GLU A 282 9.97 -13.95 10.93
C GLU A 282 9.17 -14.16 9.62
N GLU A 283 9.20 -13.21 8.69
CA GLU A 283 8.53 -13.30 7.38
C GLU A 283 9.14 -14.38 6.47
N ALA A 284 8.34 -14.85 5.52
CA ALA A 284 8.66 -15.99 4.67
C ALA A 284 9.82 -15.73 3.69
N ASP A 285 10.03 -14.48 3.29
CA ASP A 285 11.14 -14.06 2.42
C ASP A 285 12.51 -14.10 3.15
N ARG A 286 12.51 -13.97 4.46
CA ARG A 286 13.70 -14.02 5.31
C ARG A 286 14.14 -15.44 5.64
N LEU A 287 13.30 -16.45 5.42
CA LEU A 287 13.64 -17.84 5.77
C LEU A 287 14.92 -18.34 5.08
N ASP A 288 15.06 -18.17 3.76
CA ASP A 288 16.29 -18.63 3.09
C ASP A 288 17.51 -17.84 3.58
N LEU A 289 17.36 -16.54 3.80
CA LEU A 289 18.46 -15.71 4.30
C LEU A 289 18.87 -16.05 5.74
N SER A 290 17.91 -16.38 6.62
CA SER A 290 18.18 -16.75 8.01
C SER A 290 19.00 -18.02 8.10
N LEU A 291 18.74 -18.99 7.24
CA LEU A 291 19.46 -20.26 7.24
C LEU A 291 20.94 -20.08 6.82
N ASP A 292 21.27 -19.08 6.00
CA ASP A 292 22.68 -18.75 5.71
C ASP A 292 23.40 -18.17 6.93
N VAL A 293 22.71 -17.32 7.72
CA VAL A 293 23.23 -16.80 9.00
C VAL A 293 23.41 -17.94 10.01
N ILE A 294 22.42 -18.84 10.11
CA ILE A 294 22.43 -19.99 11.02
C ILE A 294 23.59 -20.94 10.70
N GLU A 295 23.78 -21.34 9.44
CA GLU A 295 24.88 -22.23 9.06
C GLU A 295 26.23 -21.58 9.40
N ARG A 296 26.40 -20.30 9.08
CA ARG A 296 27.64 -19.57 9.36
C ARG A 296 27.98 -19.55 10.85
N VAL A 297 27.01 -19.23 11.71
CA VAL A 297 27.25 -19.17 13.16
C VAL A 297 27.41 -20.56 13.77
N LEU A 298 26.56 -21.54 13.42
CA LEU A 298 26.63 -22.87 14.00
C LEU A 298 27.93 -23.61 13.64
N ALA A 299 28.52 -23.28 12.48
CA ALA A 299 29.80 -23.83 12.04
C ALA A 299 30.99 -23.44 12.93
N GLU A 300 30.87 -22.38 13.73
CA GLU A 300 31.97 -21.85 14.52
C GLU A 300 32.46 -22.86 15.57
N PRO A 301 33.77 -23.20 15.61
CA PRO A 301 34.32 -24.19 16.54
C PRO A 301 34.11 -23.85 18.01
N GLU A 302 34.06 -22.56 18.35
CA GLU A 302 33.89 -22.08 19.73
C GLU A 302 32.53 -22.46 20.34
N LEU A 303 31.54 -22.80 19.51
CA LEU A 303 30.23 -23.28 19.95
C LEU A 303 30.18 -24.81 20.15
N ALA A 304 31.30 -25.54 19.96
CA ALA A 304 31.34 -26.97 20.20
C ALA A 304 31.06 -27.32 21.67
N GLY A 305 30.34 -28.43 21.88
CA GLY A 305 29.93 -28.91 23.20
C GLY A 305 28.81 -28.11 23.86
N TRP A 306 28.18 -27.17 23.15
CA TRP A 306 27.01 -26.44 23.63
C TRP A 306 25.76 -26.84 22.83
N ASP A 307 24.78 -27.40 23.55
CA ASP A 307 23.53 -27.94 22.98
C ASP A 307 22.36 -26.93 23.02
N GLY A 308 22.66 -25.64 23.21
CA GLY A 308 21.68 -24.58 23.45
C GLY A 308 21.34 -23.73 22.23
N PHE A 309 21.95 -24.01 21.07
CA PHE A 309 21.66 -23.29 19.84
C PHE A 309 20.27 -23.69 19.33
N GLY A 310 19.36 -22.72 19.26
CA GLY A 310 17.95 -22.93 18.95
C GLY A 310 17.49 -22.25 17.67
N VAL A 311 16.59 -22.89 16.93
CA VAL A 311 15.99 -22.35 15.70
C VAL A 311 14.48 -22.59 15.71
N VAL A 312 13.70 -21.54 15.41
CA VAL A 312 12.25 -21.64 15.25
C VAL A 312 11.90 -22.05 13.80
N VAL A 313 10.94 -22.96 13.65
CA VAL A 313 10.39 -23.40 12.35
C VAL A 313 8.88 -23.22 12.35
N GLN A 314 8.34 -22.58 11.31
CA GLN A 314 6.91 -22.25 11.19
C GLN A 314 6.18 -23.27 10.31
N ALA A 315 5.29 -24.08 10.91
CA ALA A 315 4.55 -25.14 10.24
C ALA A 315 3.50 -24.65 9.23
N TYR A 316 3.06 -23.40 9.31
CA TYR A 316 2.15 -22.79 8.32
C TYR A 316 2.80 -22.64 6.93
N GLY A 317 4.12 -22.79 6.83
CA GLY A 317 4.89 -22.65 5.62
C GLY A 317 5.13 -24.03 5.01
N PRO A 318 4.85 -24.26 3.72
CA PRO A 318 5.05 -25.55 3.07
C PRO A 318 6.50 -26.07 3.09
N ARG A 319 7.46 -25.18 3.37
CA ARG A 319 8.90 -25.46 3.50
C ARG A 319 9.30 -26.13 4.83
N ALA A 320 8.45 -26.07 5.86
CA ALA A 320 8.81 -26.43 7.24
C ALA A 320 9.46 -27.82 7.38
N ALA A 321 8.86 -28.85 6.77
CA ALA A 321 9.35 -30.22 6.86
C ALA A 321 10.74 -30.42 6.23
N PHE A 322 11.09 -29.61 5.22
CA PHE A 322 12.40 -29.62 4.56
C PHE A 322 13.44 -28.81 5.35
N VAL A 323 13.03 -27.73 6.01
CA VAL A 323 13.89 -26.99 6.94
C VAL A 323 14.33 -27.89 8.09
N ILE A 324 13.44 -28.74 8.61
CA ILE A 324 13.78 -29.73 9.64
C ILE A 324 14.81 -30.74 9.13
N ASP A 325 14.67 -31.23 7.89
CA ASP A 325 15.69 -32.10 7.27
C ASP A 325 17.05 -31.42 7.21
N TRP A 326 17.06 -30.15 6.80
CA TRP A 326 18.28 -29.37 6.65
C TRP A 326 18.95 -29.13 8.01
N LEU A 327 18.20 -28.74 9.04
CA LEU A 327 18.71 -28.56 10.40
C LEU A 327 19.29 -29.87 10.98
N TYR A 328 18.63 -31.00 10.76
CA TYR A 328 19.13 -32.30 11.20
C TYR A 328 20.43 -32.70 10.48
N ALA A 329 20.49 -32.50 9.16
CA ALA A 329 21.71 -32.72 8.39
C ALA A 329 22.85 -31.76 8.81
N LEU A 330 22.52 -30.51 9.16
CA LEU A 330 23.46 -29.50 9.62
C LEU A 330 24.06 -29.88 10.98
N ALA A 331 23.19 -30.31 11.91
CA ALA A 331 23.58 -30.84 13.21
C ALA A 331 24.54 -32.02 13.08
N LYS A 332 24.28 -32.94 12.13
CA LYS A 332 25.20 -34.06 11.84
C LYS A 332 26.53 -33.60 11.25
N LYS A 333 26.52 -32.68 10.27
CA LYS A 333 27.73 -32.15 9.62
C LYS A 333 28.70 -31.53 10.62
N TYR A 334 28.20 -30.73 11.55
CA TYR A 334 29.02 -30.01 12.54
C TYR A 334 29.12 -30.71 13.90
N ASN A 335 28.57 -31.93 14.01
CA ASN A 335 28.48 -32.71 15.24
C ASN A 335 27.91 -31.89 16.42
N ARG A 336 26.75 -31.27 16.23
CA ARG A 336 26.04 -30.46 17.23
C ARG A 336 24.70 -31.09 17.60
N ASN A 337 24.13 -30.63 18.71
CA ASN A 337 22.70 -30.75 18.99
C ASN A 337 22.04 -29.38 18.82
N ILE A 338 20.83 -29.36 18.27
CA ILE A 338 20.07 -28.13 18.01
C ILE A 338 18.73 -28.21 18.72
N MET A 339 18.32 -27.15 19.40
CA MET A 339 16.95 -27.00 19.90
C MET A 339 16.06 -26.54 18.73
N VAL A 340 14.98 -27.24 18.43
CA VAL A 340 14.07 -26.83 17.34
C VAL A 340 12.70 -26.53 17.89
N ARG A 341 12.33 -25.25 17.89
CA ARG A 341 11.00 -24.81 18.28
C ARG A 341 10.07 -24.87 17.08
N LEU A 342 9.09 -25.76 17.14
CA LEU A 342 8.04 -25.84 16.14
C LEU A 342 6.86 -24.96 16.56
N VAL A 343 6.56 -23.95 15.76
CA VAL A 343 5.39 -23.07 15.89
C VAL A 343 4.47 -23.25 14.68
N LYS A 344 3.24 -22.72 14.74
CA LYS A 344 2.41 -22.60 13.53
C LYS A 344 2.95 -21.48 12.63
N GLY A 345 2.86 -20.23 13.07
CA GLY A 345 3.33 -19.05 12.35
C GLY A 345 2.59 -17.80 12.84
N ALA A 346 3.18 -16.63 12.62
CA ALA A 346 2.77 -15.35 13.23
C ALA A 346 2.47 -14.23 12.21
N TYR A 347 2.73 -14.48 10.92
CA TYR A 347 2.71 -13.46 9.86
C TYR A 347 1.72 -13.78 8.74
N TRP A 348 0.74 -14.66 8.99
CA TRP A 348 -0.05 -15.29 7.93
C TRP A 348 -0.76 -14.28 7.02
N ASP A 349 -1.43 -13.29 7.59
CA ASP A 349 -2.13 -12.23 6.86
C ASP A 349 -1.17 -11.33 6.04
N THR A 350 -0.01 -11.02 6.62
CA THR A 350 1.08 -10.29 5.97
C THR A 350 1.57 -11.04 4.75
N GLU A 351 1.74 -12.36 4.84
CA GLU A 351 2.16 -13.19 3.71
C GLU A 351 1.10 -13.25 2.60
N ILE A 352 -0.19 -13.31 2.94
CA ILE A 352 -1.27 -13.24 1.95
C ILE A 352 -1.27 -11.88 1.24
N LYS A 353 -1.24 -10.77 2.00
CA LYS A 353 -1.20 -9.41 1.45
C LYS A 353 0.02 -9.21 0.57
N ARG A 354 1.22 -9.56 1.06
CA ARG A 354 2.49 -9.42 0.33
C ARG A 354 2.47 -10.18 -0.99
N ALA A 355 2.02 -11.44 -1.00
CA ALA A 355 1.92 -12.23 -2.23
C ALA A 355 0.93 -11.64 -3.24
N GLN A 356 -0.21 -11.11 -2.78
CA GLN A 356 -1.19 -10.43 -3.63
C GLN A 356 -0.66 -9.12 -4.20
N THR A 357 -0.10 -8.25 -3.36
CA THR A 357 0.50 -6.97 -3.76
C THR A 357 1.63 -7.18 -4.77
N LEU A 358 2.49 -8.18 -4.55
CA LEU A 358 3.58 -8.51 -5.46
C LEU A 358 3.14 -9.29 -6.71
N GLY A 359 1.89 -9.75 -6.83
CA GLY A 359 1.42 -10.49 -8.00
C GLY A 359 2.11 -11.85 -8.18
N LEU A 360 2.42 -12.55 -7.08
CA LEU A 360 3.17 -13.81 -7.10
C LEU A 360 2.33 -14.99 -7.63
N ALA A 361 2.98 -16.13 -7.89
CA ALA A 361 2.31 -17.31 -8.43
C ALA A 361 1.33 -17.99 -7.43
N GLY A 362 1.58 -17.82 -6.14
CA GLY A 362 0.82 -18.44 -5.06
C GLY A 362 1.19 -17.83 -3.71
N TYR A 363 1.04 -18.60 -2.64
CA TYR A 363 1.32 -18.17 -1.27
C TYR A 363 2.47 -18.98 -0.67
N PRO A 364 3.35 -18.33 0.13
CA PRO A 364 4.41 -19.03 0.83
C PRO A 364 3.94 -19.69 2.14
N VAL A 365 2.64 -19.64 2.41
CA VAL A 365 1.93 -20.19 3.56
C VAL A 365 0.67 -20.93 3.10
N PHE A 366 0.21 -21.90 3.89
CA PHE A 366 -1.08 -22.55 3.66
C PHE A 366 -2.23 -21.55 3.81
N THR A 367 -3.28 -21.69 3.00
CA THR A 367 -4.41 -20.75 2.97
C THR A 367 -5.57 -21.18 3.86
N ARG A 368 -5.53 -22.41 4.38
CA ARG A 368 -6.46 -22.92 5.41
C ARG A 368 -5.74 -23.21 6.70
N LYS A 369 -6.39 -22.90 7.82
CA LYS A 369 -5.88 -23.24 9.16
C LYS A 369 -5.67 -24.75 9.34
N THR A 370 -6.59 -25.58 8.86
CA THR A 370 -6.52 -27.06 8.97
C THR A 370 -5.29 -27.64 8.28
N ASN A 371 -4.88 -27.09 7.14
CA ASN A 371 -3.67 -27.52 6.43
C ASN A 371 -2.41 -27.23 7.27
N THR A 372 -2.38 -26.10 7.97
CA THR A 372 -1.31 -25.78 8.93
C THR A 372 -1.27 -26.77 10.10
N ASP A 373 -2.42 -27.20 10.61
CA ASP A 373 -2.46 -28.22 11.67
C ASP A 373 -1.87 -29.56 11.20
N VAL A 374 -2.23 -30.03 10.00
CA VAL A 374 -1.66 -31.24 9.40
C VAL A 374 -0.15 -31.11 9.20
N SER A 375 0.30 -29.96 8.67
CA SER A 375 1.73 -29.66 8.54
C SER A 375 2.47 -29.71 9.87
N TYR A 376 1.87 -29.16 10.93
CA TYR A 376 2.44 -29.19 12.27
C TYR A 376 2.58 -30.62 12.79
N LEU A 377 1.56 -31.46 12.64
CA LEU A 377 1.62 -32.87 13.06
C LEU A 377 2.69 -33.66 12.31
N ALA A 378 2.79 -33.46 10.99
CA ALA A 378 3.83 -34.07 10.16
C ALA A 378 5.25 -33.66 10.59
N CYS A 379 5.45 -32.36 10.83
CA CYS A 379 6.72 -31.82 11.33
C CYS A 379 7.04 -32.34 12.74
N ALA A 380 6.03 -32.48 13.61
CA ALA A 380 6.22 -33.00 14.96
C ALA A 380 6.63 -34.47 14.97
N ARG A 381 5.95 -35.33 14.19
CA ARG A 381 6.33 -36.73 13.97
C ARG A 381 7.79 -36.83 13.53
N LYS A 382 8.19 -35.96 12.60
CA LYS A 382 9.56 -35.90 12.08
C LYS A 382 10.59 -35.53 13.13
N LEU A 383 10.36 -34.45 13.89
CA LEU A 383 11.24 -34.03 14.98
C LEU A 383 11.40 -35.12 16.06
N LEU A 384 10.32 -35.82 16.42
CA LEU A 384 10.36 -36.93 17.37
C LEU A 384 11.20 -38.13 16.87
N SER A 385 11.46 -38.24 15.56
CA SER A 385 12.34 -39.26 14.99
C SER A 385 13.82 -38.85 14.93
N MET A 386 14.13 -37.60 15.28
CA MET A 386 15.45 -36.96 15.14
C MET A 386 16.07 -36.57 16.48
N THR A 387 15.59 -37.17 17.58
CA THR A 387 15.97 -36.81 18.95
C THR A 387 17.42 -37.16 19.32
N ASP A 388 18.15 -37.85 18.43
CA ASP A 388 19.59 -38.10 18.56
C ASP A 388 20.44 -36.85 18.33
N ARG A 389 19.89 -35.83 17.66
CA ARG A 389 20.57 -34.56 17.33
C ARG A 389 19.72 -33.32 17.55
N VAL A 390 18.42 -33.48 17.65
CA VAL A 390 17.48 -32.37 17.77
C VAL A 390 16.73 -32.50 19.07
N TYR A 391 16.64 -31.41 19.83
CA TYR A 391 15.75 -31.33 20.97
C TYR A 391 14.46 -30.59 20.55
N PRO A 392 13.33 -31.31 20.35
CA PRO A 392 12.09 -30.70 19.88
C PRO A 392 11.43 -29.87 20.97
N GLN A 393 10.97 -28.68 20.61
CA GLN A 393 10.22 -27.79 21.49
C GLN A 393 8.88 -27.44 20.83
N PHE A 394 7.80 -28.06 21.29
CA PHE A 394 6.48 -27.92 20.66
C PHE A 394 5.71 -26.74 21.25
N ALA A 395 5.78 -25.60 20.57
CA ALA A 395 5.05 -24.39 20.95
C ALA A 395 3.62 -24.42 20.38
N THR A 396 2.64 -24.67 21.25
CA THR A 396 1.22 -24.75 20.87
C THR A 396 0.31 -24.57 22.08
N HIS A 397 -0.85 -23.96 21.85
CA HIS A 397 -1.94 -23.89 22.82
C HIS A 397 -3.11 -24.80 22.46
N ASN A 398 -3.01 -25.55 21.36
CA ASN A 398 -4.11 -26.40 20.86
C ASN A 398 -4.07 -27.80 21.51
N ALA A 399 -5.13 -28.17 22.22
CA ALA A 399 -5.19 -29.45 22.94
C ALA A 399 -5.11 -30.69 22.02
N HIS A 400 -5.67 -30.63 20.80
CA HIS A 400 -5.54 -31.72 19.83
C HIS A 400 -4.07 -31.94 19.43
N THR A 401 -3.37 -30.86 19.10
CA THR A 401 -1.94 -30.92 18.78
C THR A 401 -1.13 -31.50 19.94
N VAL A 402 -1.43 -31.09 21.18
CA VAL A 402 -0.77 -31.65 22.39
C VAL A 402 -1.05 -33.14 22.53
N ALA A 403 -2.30 -33.57 22.44
CA ALA A 403 -2.68 -34.98 22.53
C ALA A 403 -2.01 -35.82 21.43
N ALA A 404 -1.91 -35.29 20.21
CA ALA A 404 -1.26 -35.94 19.09
C ALA A 404 0.24 -36.15 19.35
N ILE A 405 0.96 -35.11 19.81
CA ILE A 405 2.37 -35.22 20.18
C ILE A 405 2.56 -36.24 21.30
N LEU A 406 1.70 -36.20 22.33
CA LEU A 406 1.73 -37.17 23.42
C LEU A 406 1.49 -38.60 22.92
N SER A 407 0.67 -38.80 21.89
CA SER A 407 0.46 -40.12 21.30
C SER A 407 1.65 -40.57 20.44
N MET A 408 2.32 -39.64 19.76
CA MET A 408 3.44 -39.95 18.86
C MET A 408 4.78 -40.16 19.58
N ALA A 409 4.99 -39.50 20.72
CA ALA A 409 6.26 -39.52 21.43
C ALA A 409 6.42 -40.79 22.29
N LYS A 410 7.55 -41.50 22.09
CA LYS A 410 7.93 -42.70 22.85
C LYS A 410 8.57 -42.38 24.20
N ASP A 411 9.27 -41.25 24.27
CA ASP A 411 9.97 -40.74 25.44
C ASP A 411 9.47 -39.32 25.74
N ARG A 412 9.10 -39.07 27.00
CA ARG A 412 8.63 -37.75 27.46
C ARG A 412 9.79 -36.79 27.76
N ASP A 413 10.99 -37.32 28.01
CA ASP A 413 12.19 -36.54 28.32
C ASP A 413 12.96 -36.11 27.07
N SER A 414 12.57 -36.61 25.90
CA SER A 414 13.22 -36.26 24.63
C SER A 414 12.75 -34.93 24.05
N PHE A 415 11.72 -34.29 24.62
CA PHE A 415 11.16 -33.03 24.13
C PHE A 415 10.67 -32.12 25.28
N GLU A 416 10.19 -30.92 24.94
CA GLU A 416 9.38 -30.08 25.81
C GLU A 416 8.20 -29.47 25.05
N PHE A 417 7.15 -29.11 25.78
CA PHE A 417 6.15 -28.17 25.28
C PHE A 417 6.57 -26.74 25.53
N GLN A 418 6.01 -25.81 24.76
CA GLN A 418 6.10 -24.39 25.05
C GLN A 418 4.75 -23.69 24.94
N ARG A 419 4.61 -22.63 25.74
CA ARG A 419 3.45 -21.74 25.74
C ARG A 419 3.88 -20.30 25.87
N LEU A 420 3.00 -19.38 25.55
CA LEU A 420 3.19 -17.97 25.84
C LEU A 420 2.88 -17.64 27.31
N HIS A 421 3.56 -16.63 27.85
CA HIS A 421 3.11 -15.97 29.08
C HIS A 421 1.68 -15.42 28.92
N GLY A 422 0.88 -15.51 29.98
CA GLY A 422 -0.53 -15.09 29.94
C GLY A 422 -1.50 -16.00 29.16
N MET A 423 -1.03 -17.04 28.46
CA MET A 423 -1.89 -17.90 27.62
C MET A 423 -1.61 -19.40 27.75
N GLY A 424 -2.68 -20.20 27.70
CA GLY A 424 -2.65 -21.66 27.74
C GLY A 424 -2.08 -22.26 29.03
N GLU A 425 -2.12 -21.52 30.14
CA GLU A 425 -1.58 -21.99 31.40
C GLU A 425 -2.35 -23.21 31.93
N SER A 426 -3.68 -23.18 31.91
CA SER A 426 -4.52 -24.25 32.41
C SER A 426 -4.31 -25.56 31.63
N LEU A 427 -4.16 -25.48 30.30
CA LEU A 427 -3.83 -26.63 29.45
C LEU A 427 -2.48 -27.24 29.84
N HIS A 428 -1.43 -26.42 29.85
CA HIS A 428 -0.08 -26.93 30.09
C HIS A 428 0.15 -27.35 31.54
N GLU A 429 -0.56 -26.77 32.52
CA GLU A 429 -0.51 -27.25 33.91
C GLU A 429 -1.18 -28.62 34.04
N THR A 430 -2.31 -28.83 33.36
CA THR A 430 -2.99 -30.13 33.31
C THR A 430 -2.08 -31.20 32.69
N VAL A 431 -1.46 -30.88 31.57
CA VAL A 431 -0.55 -31.79 30.85
C VAL A 431 0.72 -32.07 31.67
N ARG A 432 1.34 -31.04 32.26
CA ARG A 432 2.53 -31.19 33.11
C ARG A 432 2.27 -32.07 34.32
N LYS A 433 1.11 -31.92 34.99
CA LYS A 433 0.74 -32.74 36.15
C LYS A 433 0.42 -34.19 35.79
N SER A 434 -0.25 -34.41 34.66
CA SER A 434 -0.71 -35.76 34.26
C SER A 434 0.35 -36.58 33.52
N GLU A 435 1.21 -35.93 32.72
CA GLU A 435 2.17 -36.60 31.83
C GLU A 435 3.63 -36.41 32.23
N SER A 436 3.91 -35.61 33.27
CA SER A 436 5.26 -35.26 33.72
C SER A 436 6.15 -34.63 32.64
N THR A 437 5.56 -34.02 31.60
CA THR A 437 6.30 -33.33 30.53
C THR A 437 6.81 -31.96 30.98
N ARG A 438 7.92 -31.50 30.41
CA ARG A 438 8.41 -30.13 30.60
C ARG A 438 7.60 -29.12 29.79
N CYS A 439 7.46 -27.91 30.35
CA CYS A 439 6.90 -26.76 29.64
C CYS A 439 7.76 -25.51 29.84
N ARG A 440 8.13 -24.86 28.74
CA ARG A 440 8.82 -23.56 28.75
C ARG A 440 7.87 -22.43 28.38
N ILE A 441 7.89 -21.35 29.15
CA ILE A 441 7.08 -20.16 28.96
C ILE A 441 7.90 -19.16 28.14
N TYR A 442 7.42 -18.82 26.95
CA TYR A 442 7.92 -17.70 26.17
C TYR A 442 7.38 -16.40 26.78
N ALA A 443 8.28 -15.58 27.33
CA ALA A 443 7.93 -14.45 28.19
C ALA A 443 8.44 -13.11 27.61
N PRO A 444 7.52 -12.22 27.19
CA PRO A 444 7.89 -10.88 26.73
C PRO A 444 8.49 -10.03 27.86
N VAL A 445 9.55 -9.30 27.56
CA VAL A 445 10.29 -8.42 28.48
C VAL A 445 10.67 -7.13 27.74
N GLY A 446 10.21 -6.00 28.23
CA GLY A 446 10.58 -4.69 27.65
C GLY A 446 9.68 -3.56 28.10
N ALA A 447 10.02 -2.34 27.70
CA ALA A 447 9.22 -1.16 27.99
C ALA A 447 7.85 -1.25 27.31
N HIS A 448 6.82 -0.65 27.91
CA HIS A 448 5.47 -0.65 27.33
C HIS A 448 5.44 0.01 25.93
N SER A 449 6.33 0.96 25.66
CA SER A 449 6.48 1.56 24.33
C SER A 449 6.82 0.53 23.24
N ASP A 450 7.50 -0.55 23.59
CA ASP A 450 8.03 -1.56 22.68
C ASP A 450 7.07 -2.77 22.60
N LEU A 451 6.26 -2.99 23.64
CA LEU A 451 5.25 -4.05 23.73
C LEU A 451 4.13 -3.92 22.70
N LEU A 452 3.73 -2.70 22.40
CA LEU A 452 2.39 -2.44 21.89
C LEU A 452 2.20 -2.80 20.40
N ALA A 453 3.23 -2.62 19.57
CA ALA A 453 3.20 -3.09 18.17
C ALA A 453 3.18 -4.63 18.10
N TYR A 454 3.86 -5.28 19.04
CA TYR A 454 3.86 -6.72 19.21
C TYR A 454 2.52 -7.24 19.77
N LEU A 455 1.85 -6.46 20.62
CA LEU A 455 0.65 -6.85 21.33
C LEU A 455 -0.53 -7.10 20.39
N VAL A 456 -0.75 -6.24 19.38
CA VAL A 456 -1.85 -6.42 18.42
C VAL A 456 -1.69 -7.73 17.65
N ARG A 457 -0.50 -7.98 17.07
CA ARG A 457 -0.21 -9.25 16.39
C ARG A 457 -0.40 -10.44 17.34
N ARG A 458 0.05 -10.32 18.59
CA ARG A 458 -0.07 -11.39 19.57
C ARG A 458 -1.51 -11.72 19.95
N LEU A 459 -2.35 -10.70 19.99
CA LEU A 459 -3.76 -10.80 20.27
C LEU A 459 -4.52 -11.38 19.08
N LEU A 460 -4.19 -10.98 17.86
CA LEU A 460 -4.76 -11.57 16.64
C LEU A 460 -4.44 -13.06 16.50
N GLU A 461 -3.21 -13.48 16.82
CA GLU A 461 -2.80 -14.90 16.82
C GLU A 461 -3.74 -15.80 17.64
N ASN A 462 -4.30 -15.28 18.72
CA ASN A 462 -5.04 -16.08 19.70
C ASN A 462 -6.53 -15.68 19.83
N GLY A 463 -6.91 -14.53 19.28
CA GLY A 463 -8.25 -13.95 19.36
C GLY A 463 -9.09 -14.08 18.10
N ALA A 464 -8.53 -14.59 16.99
CA ALA A 464 -9.32 -14.94 15.82
C ALA A 464 -10.38 -16.02 16.16
N ASN A 465 -11.56 -15.98 15.54
CA ASN A 465 -12.66 -16.93 15.81
C ASN A 465 -12.25 -18.40 15.58
N SER A 466 -11.27 -18.63 14.71
CA SER A 466 -10.68 -19.94 14.43
C SER A 466 -9.60 -20.39 15.43
N SER A 467 -9.21 -19.51 16.37
CA SER A 467 -8.26 -19.80 17.43
C SER A 467 -8.85 -20.77 18.45
N PHE A 468 -8.02 -21.74 18.85
CA PHE A 468 -8.38 -22.68 19.91
C PHE A 468 -8.68 -21.98 21.24
N VAL A 469 -7.96 -20.89 21.55
CA VAL A 469 -8.13 -20.19 22.84
C VAL A 469 -9.53 -19.57 22.93
N HIS A 470 -10.04 -19.00 21.83
CA HIS A 470 -11.40 -18.47 21.75
C HIS A 470 -12.45 -19.58 21.90
N GLN A 471 -12.31 -20.69 21.16
CA GLN A 471 -13.25 -21.81 21.23
C GLN A 471 -13.26 -22.49 22.61
N LEU A 472 -12.11 -22.51 23.30
CA LEU A 472 -11.99 -23.11 24.61
C LEU A 472 -12.88 -22.43 25.66
N THR A 473 -12.97 -21.10 25.59
CA THR A 473 -13.78 -20.26 26.49
C THR A 473 -15.26 -20.18 26.10
N ASP A 474 -15.60 -20.58 24.87
CA ASP A 474 -16.97 -20.59 24.38
C ASP A 474 -17.70 -21.87 24.82
N GLU A 475 -18.61 -21.76 25.77
CA GLU A 475 -19.39 -22.90 26.29
C GLU A 475 -20.36 -23.48 25.26
N GLU A 476 -20.71 -22.76 24.19
CA GLU A 476 -21.57 -23.27 23.12
C GLU A 476 -20.84 -24.27 22.21
N VAL A 477 -19.49 -24.26 22.21
CA VAL A 477 -18.68 -25.18 21.41
C VAL A 477 -18.36 -26.44 22.22
N GLU A 478 -18.80 -27.59 21.74
CA GLU A 478 -18.54 -28.88 22.38
C GLU A 478 -17.06 -29.27 22.36
N PRO A 479 -16.50 -29.88 23.43
CA PRO A 479 -15.10 -30.32 23.47
C PRO A 479 -14.66 -31.17 22.27
N GLU A 480 -15.54 -32.04 21.77
CA GLU A 480 -15.35 -32.86 20.57
C GLU A 480 -15.10 -32.03 19.31
N GLN A 481 -15.79 -30.89 19.16
CA GLN A 481 -15.63 -30.03 17.99
C GLN A 481 -14.28 -29.34 18.00
N ILE A 482 -13.82 -28.90 19.19
CA ILE A 482 -12.50 -28.30 19.40
C ILE A 482 -11.39 -29.34 19.15
N ALA A 483 -11.64 -30.58 19.57
CA ALA A 483 -10.76 -31.73 19.46
C ALA A 483 -10.90 -32.50 18.12
N ARG A 484 -11.51 -31.91 17.09
CA ARG A 484 -11.69 -32.55 15.78
C ARG A 484 -10.35 -32.94 15.14
N ASP A 485 -10.33 -34.07 14.44
CA ASP A 485 -9.15 -34.52 13.70
C ASP A 485 -8.88 -33.62 12.48
N PRO A 486 -7.71 -32.93 12.41
CA PRO A 486 -7.37 -32.11 11.26
C PRO A 486 -7.13 -32.93 9.99
N LEU A 487 -6.72 -34.21 10.09
CA LEU A 487 -6.53 -35.06 8.91
C LEU A 487 -7.88 -35.44 8.29
N GLU A 488 -8.85 -35.88 9.10
CA GLU A 488 -10.22 -36.11 8.63
C GLU A 488 -10.87 -34.84 8.06
N ALA A 489 -10.62 -33.67 8.67
CA ALA A 489 -11.10 -32.39 8.14
C ALA A 489 -10.54 -32.11 6.75
N VAL A 490 -9.23 -32.31 6.55
CA VAL A 490 -8.56 -32.16 5.25
C VAL A 490 -9.10 -33.15 4.22
N GLU A 491 -9.39 -34.39 4.60
CA GLU A 491 -9.97 -35.42 3.71
C GLU A 491 -11.37 -35.03 3.20
N LYS A 492 -12.11 -34.19 3.94
CA LYS A 492 -13.51 -33.81 3.63
C LYS A 492 -13.68 -32.38 3.10
N GLN A 493 -12.69 -31.49 3.25
CA GLN A 493 -12.86 -30.05 2.97
C GLN A 493 -12.88 -29.66 1.48
N GLY A 494 -12.67 -30.60 0.56
CA GLY A 494 -12.52 -30.32 -0.86
C GLY A 494 -11.10 -29.82 -1.20
N PRO A 495 -10.93 -28.84 -2.11
CA PRO A 495 -9.62 -28.32 -2.49
C PRO A 495 -8.83 -27.82 -1.26
N ALA A 496 -7.53 -28.13 -1.23
CA ALA A 496 -6.65 -27.72 -0.13
C ALA A 496 -6.59 -26.20 -0.02
N ALA A 497 -6.50 -25.47 -1.14
CA ALA A 497 -6.52 -24.02 -1.14
C ALA A 497 -7.88 -23.46 -0.70
N ASN A 498 -7.88 -22.36 0.07
CA ASN A 498 -9.10 -21.69 0.53
C ASN A 498 -9.76 -20.91 -0.63
N PRO A 499 -10.99 -21.25 -1.07
CA PRO A 499 -11.67 -20.57 -2.17
C PRO A 499 -12.05 -19.12 -1.85
N ALA A 500 -12.12 -18.73 -0.57
CA ALA A 500 -12.39 -17.36 -0.15
C ALA A 500 -11.18 -16.43 -0.30
N ILE A 501 -9.97 -16.99 -0.49
CA ILE A 501 -8.74 -16.22 -0.63
C ILE A 501 -8.35 -16.22 -2.11
N ALA A 502 -8.64 -15.11 -2.79
CA ALA A 502 -8.33 -14.95 -4.20
C ALA A 502 -6.81 -15.02 -4.44
N ARG A 503 -6.36 -15.96 -5.27
CA ARG A 503 -4.95 -16.05 -5.72
C ARG A 503 -4.47 -14.70 -6.26
N PRO A 504 -3.17 -14.35 -6.16
CA PRO A 504 -2.67 -13.05 -6.61
C PRO A 504 -3.05 -12.69 -8.06
N ALA A 505 -3.07 -13.67 -8.97
CA ALA A 505 -3.46 -13.48 -10.36
C ALA A 505 -4.95 -13.10 -10.57
N ALA A 506 -5.80 -13.35 -9.58
CA ALA A 506 -7.26 -13.27 -9.65
C ALA A 506 -7.88 -12.22 -8.70
N ILE A 507 -7.07 -11.35 -8.07
CA ILE A 507 -7.55 -10.35 -7.10
C ILE A 507 -8.54 -9.33 -7.68
N PHE A 508 -8.58 -9.17 -9.00
CA PHE A 508 -9.53 -8.29 -9.70
C PHE A 508 -10.77 -9.05 -10.22
N GLY A 509 -10.99 -10.28 -9.76
CA GLY A 509 -12.12 -11.11 -10.11
C GLY A 509 -12.15 -11.49 -11.60
N ALA A 510 -13.36 -11.69 -12.14
CA ALA A 510 -13.56 -12.06 -13.54
C ALA A 510 -13.31 -10.90 -14.54
N GLY A 511 -13.21 -9.66 -14.05
CA GLY A 511 -13.06 -8.47 -14.90
C GLY A 511 -11.72 -8.44 -15.63
N ARG A 512 -10.62 -8.83 -14.96
CA ARG A 512 -9.29 -8.94 -15.58
C ARG A 512 -8.34 -9.82 -14.75
N ARG A 513 -7.33 -10.36 -15.41
CA ARG A 513 -6.17 -10.99 -14.74
C ARG A 513 -5.21 -9.91 -14.24
N ASN A 514 -4.66 -10.09 -13.03
CA ASN A 514 -3.57 -9.25 -12.50
C ASN A 514 -2.26 -9.49 -13.27
N SER A 515 -1.40 -8.48 -13.34
CA SER A 515 -0.04 -8.61 -13.85
C SER A 515 0.80 -9.63 -13.06
N LYS A 516 1.64 -10.39 -13.76
CA LYS A 516 2.61 -11.30 -13.14
C LYS A 516 3.73 -10.52 -12.47
N GLY A 517 4.00 -10.81 -11.20
CA GLY A 517 5.17 -10.30 -10.50
C GLY A 517 6.34 -11.27 -10.41
N PHE A 518 7.41 -10.75 -9.83
CA PHE A 518 8.71 -11.39 -9.70
C PHE A 518 9.22 -11.13 -8.28
N ASP A 519 9.33 -12.17 -7.45
CA ASP A 519 9.83 -12.03 -6.08
C ASP A 519 11.35 -11.89 -6.10
N ILE A 520 11.84 -10.64 -6.03
CA ILE A 520 13.28 -10.33 -6.00
C ILE A 520 13.93 -10.67 -4.66
N SER A 521 13.15 -11.08 -3.66
CA SER A 521 13.65 -11.63 -2.40
C SER A 521 13.84 -13.15 -2.45
N ASP A 522 13.29 -13.84 -3.46
CA ASP A 522 13.56 -15.26 -3.67
C ASP A 522 14.86 -15.45 -4.46
N SER A 523 15.81 -16.20 -3.88
CA SER A 523 17.13 -16.41 -4.47
C SER A 523 17.09 -17.18 -5.80
N VAL A 524 16.09 -18.04 -6.00
CA VAL A 524 15.92 -18.77 -7.28
C VAL A 524 15.40 -17.83 -8.37
N THR A 525 14.34 -17.09 -8.05
CA THR A 525 13.75 -16.09 -8.96
C THR A 525 14.77 -15.01 -9.31
N LEU A 526 15.48 -14.45 -8.34
CA LEU A 526 16.53 -13.44 -8.58
C LEU A 526 17.63 -13.96 -9.49
N ALA A 527 18.16 -15.16 -9.24
CA ALA A 527 19.19 -15.77 -10.08
C ALA A 527 18.69 -16.03 -11.52
N ALA A 528 17.42 -16.39 -11.70
CA ALA A 528 16.81 -16.55 -13.01
C ALA A 528 16.68 -15.21 -13.76
N ILE A 529 16.27 -14.14 -13.06
CA ILE A 529 16.22 -12.78 -13.61
C ILE A 529 17.62 -12.31 -14.00
N ASP A 530 18.61 -12.51 -13.14
CA ASP A 530 19.97 -12.06 -13.40
C ASP A 530 20.59 -12.77 -14.60
N ARG A 531 20.34 -14.07 -14.74
CA ARG A 531 20.73 -14.83 -15.94
C ARG A 531 20.05 -14.28 -17.19
N ALA A 532 18.74 -14.06 -17.15
CA ALA A 532 17.98 -13.58 -18.29
C ALA A 532 18.37 -12.14 -18.70
N ARG A 533 18.57 -11.24 -17.73
CA ARG A 533 18.98 -9.86 -18.02
C ARG A 533 20.44 -9.78 -18.50
N ALA A 534 21.31 -10.72 -18.10
CA ALA A 534 22.73 -10.69 -18.47
C ALA A 534 22.93 -10.75 -19.99
N GLU A 535 22.00 -11.37 -20.72
CA GLU A 535 21.98 -11.34 -22.20
C GLU A 535 21.89 -9.92 -22.76
N PHE A 536 21.38 -8.97 -21.96
CA PHE A 536 21.17 -7.57 -22.30
C PHE A 536 22.18 -6.63 -21.62
N SER A 537 23.30 -7.12 -21.06
CA SER A 537 24.31 -6.28 -20.41
C SER A 537 25.34 -5.65 -21.37
N GLY A 538 25.36 -6.06 -22.65
CA GLY A 538 26.31 -5.57 -23.65
C GLY A 538 26.08 -4.10 -24.04
N THR A 539 27.13 -3.40 -24.45
CA THR A 539 27.05 -2.01 -24.93
C THR A 539 26.45 -1.92 -26.33
N ASP A 540 25.84 -0.77 -26.64
CA ASP A 540 25.28 -0.42 -27.96
C ASP A 540 24.36 -1.51 -28.56
N ARG A 541 23.41 -1.98 -27.75
CA ARG A 541 22.57 -3.14 -28.09
C ARG A 541 21.30 -2.77 -28.84
N TRP A 542 20.67 -1.66 -28.47
CA TRP A 542 19.36 -1.27 -29.01
C TRP A 542 19.49 -0.11 -29.99
N HIS A 543 18.73 -0.19 -31.09
CA HIS A 543 18.76 0.82 -32.15
C HIS A 543 17.33 1.27 -32.47
N ALA A 544 16.89 2.35 -31.84
CA ALA A 544 15.58 2.93 -32.10
C ALA A 544 15.61 3.82 -33.35
N LYS A 545 14.47 3.90 -34.02
CA LYS A 545 14.24 4.79 -35.16
C LYS A 545 12.76 5.18 -35.21
N PRO A 546 12.37 6.20 -35.99
CA PRO A 546 10.96 6.47 -36.22
C PRO A 546 10.28 5.24 -36.83
N VAL A 547 9.16 4.84 -36.24
CA VAL A 547 8.36 3.71 -36.70
C VAL A 547 7.15 4.29 -37.44
N THR A 548 7.35 4.60 -38.72
CA THR A 548 6.37 5.25 -39.59
C THR A 548 6.74 5.02 -41.07
N ARG A 549 5.76 5.13 -41.97
CA ARG A 549 6.00 5.17 -43.42
C ARG A 549 6.42 6.56 -43.92
N ALA A 550 6.37 7.60 -43.08
CA ALA A 550 6.87 8.92 -43.44
C ALA A 550 8.38 8.86 -43.70
N ALA A 551 8.81 9.18 -44.92
CA ALA A 551 10.21 9.03 -45.31
C ALA A 551 11.14 10.07 -44.65
N GLY A 552 12.29 9.61 -44.16
CA GLY A 552 13.36 10.46 -43.62
C GLY A 552 13.86 9.99 -42.26
N TYR A 553 14.96 10.60 -41.81
CA TYR A 553 15.45 10.51 -40.45
C TYR A 553 16.00 11.88 -40.06
N GLY A 554 15.80 12.25 -38.80
CA GLY A 554 16.45 13.38 -38.16
C GLY A 554 17.85 13.02 -37.69
N LYS A 555 18.31 13.69 -36.64
CA LYS A 555 19.63 13.47 -36.06
C LYS A 555 19.70 12.09 -35.40
N GLN A 556 20.87 11.44 -35.52
CA GLN A 556 21.19 10.27 -34.72
C GLN A 556 21.83 10.69 -33.41
N ARG A 557 21.45 10.05 -32.30
CA ARG A 557 22.01 10.29 -30.97
C ARG A 557 22.27 8.99 -30.23
N GLN A 558 23.32 8.98 -29.40
CA GLN A 558 23.60 7.89 -28.48
C GLN A 558 22.74 8.02 -27.22
N ILE A 559 22.25 6.89 -26.74
CA ILE A 559 21.59 6.76 -25.44
C ILE A 559 22.59 6.11 -24.50
N VAL A 560 22.89 6.79 -23.41
CA VAL A 560 23.91 6.39 -22.44
C VAL A 560 23.27 6.00 -21.13
N ASN A 561 23.94 5.14 -20.36
CA ASN A 561 23.47 4.72 -19.06
C ASN A 561 23.64 5.88 -18.05
N PRO A 562 22.57 6.36 -17.38
CA PRO A 562 22.69 7.49 -16.46
C PRO A 562 23.60 7.20 -15.26
N ALA A 563 23.70 5.93 -14.83
CA ALA A 563 24.61 5.52 -13.76
C ALA A 563 26.06 5.42 -14.24
N LYS A 564 26.26 5.17 -15.53
CA LYS A 564 27.57 4.99 -16.19
C LYS A 564 27.59 5.69 -17.56
N PRO A 565 27.72 7.03 -17.64
CA PRO A 565 27.58 7.76 -18.90
C PRO A 565 28.57 7.39 -20.01
N ALA A 566 29.68 6.71 -19.66
CA ALA A 566 30.61 6.14 -20.63
C ALA A 566 30.07 4.87 -21.34
N GLU A 567 29.03 4.24 -20.79
CA GLU A 567 28.38 3.06 -21.33
C GLU A 567 27.25 3.48 -22.27
N ILE A 568 27.43 3.21 -23.57
CA ILE A 568 26.37 3.38 -24.57
C ILE A 568 25.40 2.20 -24.42
N VAL A 569 24.14 2.51 -24.16
CA VAL A 569 23.04 1.53 -24.10
C VAL A 569 22.61 1.18 -25.52
N GLY A 570 22.53 2.19 -26.38
CA GLY A 570 22.09 2.05 -27.76
C GLY A 570 22.12 3.39 -28.50
N THR A 571 21.48 3.42 -29.67
CA THR A 571 21.33 4.63 -30.48
C THR A 571 19.88 4.85 -30.89
N VAL A 572 19.52 6.12 -31.09
CA VAL A 572 18.23 6.53 -31.65
C VAL A 572 18.45 7.39 -32.88
N HIS A 573 17.74 7.10 -33.95
CA HIS A 573 17.44 8.09 -34.99
C HIS A 573 16.17 8.82 -34.61
N GLU A 574 16.24 10.14 -34.50
CA GLU A 574 15.07 10.97 -34.25
C GLU A 574 14.24 11.13 -35.53
N ALA A 575 12.98 11.51 -35.39
CA ALA A 575 12.13 11.92 -36.50
C ALA A 575 12.55 13.31 -36.96
N ALA A 576 12.63 13.52 -38.27
CA ALA A 576 12.81 14.85 -38.83
C ALA A 576 11.49 15.63 -38.74
N ALA A 577 11.54 16.92 -38.44
CA ALA A 577 10.35 17.79 -38.37
C ALA A 577 9.45 17.68 -39.62
N LYS A 578 10.05 17.55 -40.82
CA LYS A 578 9.34 17.38 -42.10
C LYS A 578 8.52 16.08 -42.21
N GLN A 579 8.81 15.06 -41.38
CA GLN A 579 8.07 13.80 -41.36
C GLN A 579 6.73 13.94 -40.65
N VAL A 580 6.62 14.86 -39.70
CA VAL A 580 5.47 14.98 -38.78
C VAL A 580 4.16 15.12 -39.55
N ALA A 581 4.05 16.08 -40.47
CA ALA A 581 2.83 16.30 -41.25
C ALA A 581 2.42 15.08 -42.10
N THR A 582 3.39 14.28 -42.56
CA THR A 582 3.12 13.04 -43.30
C THR A 582 2.66 11.92 -42.37
N ALA A 583 3.28 11.77 -41.20
CA ALA A 583 2.88 10.81 -40.19
C ALA A 583 1.46 11.08 -39.68
N VAL A 584 1.11 12.35 -39.45
CA VAL A 584 -0.26 12.77 -39.08
C VAL A 584 -1.25 12.38 -40.18
N ARG A 585 -0.95 12.66 -41.45
CA ARG A 585 -1.80 12.25 -42.57
C ARG A 585 -2.07 10.74 -42.56
N ILE A 586 -1.03 9.94 -42.43
CA ILE A 586 -1.14 8.47 -42.41
C ILE A 586 -2.03 8.00 -41.25
N ALA A 587 -1.87 8.57 -40.06
CA ALA A 587 -2.69 8.21 -38.89
C ALA A 587 -4.16 8.53 -39.13
N VAL A 588 -4.45 9.74 -39.63
CA VAL A 588 -5.81 10.19 -39.96
C VAL A 588 -6.46 9.29 -41.01
N ASP A 589 -5.72 8.93 -42.07
CA ASP A 589 -6.22 8.07 -43.13
C ASP A 589 -6.51 6.64 -42.64
N ALA A 590 -5.71 6.12 -41.69
CA ALA A 590 -5.84 4.77 -41.15
C ALA A 590 -6.94 4.63 -40.10
N GLN A 591 -7.24 5.71 -39.36
CA GLN A 591 -8.13 5.68 -38.20
C GLN A 591 -9.54 5.15 -38.48
N PRO A 592 -10.24 5.51 -39.58
CA PRO A 592 -11.60 5.03 -39.82
C PRO A 592 -11.70 3.50 -39.94
N ALA A 593 -10.69 2.86 -40.54
CA ALA A 593 -10.64 1.39 -40.65
C ALA A 593 -10.42 0.74 -39.28
N TRP A 594 -9.60 1.37 -38.42
CA TRP A 594 -9.37 0.92 -37.06
C TRP A 594 -10.60 1.05 -36.16
N ALA A 595 -11.31 2.19 -36.24
CA ALA A 595 -12.54 2.41 -35.49
C ALA A 595 -13.65 1.40 -35.85
N ARG A 596 -13.74 0.99 -37.13
CA ARG A 596 -14.70 -0.05 -37.58
C ARG A 596 -14.38 -1.45 -37.08
N ARG A 597 -13.14 -1.72 -36.65
CA ARG A 597 -12.80 -3.03 -36.05
C ARG A 597 -13.56 -3.16 -34.73
N PRO A 598 -14.28 -4.27 -34.47
CA PRO A 598 -15.03 -4.44 -33.22
C PRO A 598 -14.18 -4.27 -31.97
N VAL A 599 -14.74 -3.67 -30.91
CA VAL A 599 -14.05 -3.40 -29.64
C VAL A 599 -13.38 -4.64 -29.06
N ALA A 600 -14.05 -5.80 -29.10
CA ALA A 600 -13.50 -7.07 -28.64
C ALA A 600 -12.22 -7.46 -29.41
N GLY A 601 -12.17 -7.17 -30.72
CA GLY A 601 -11.01 -7.42 -31.55
C GLY A 601 -9.84 -6.47 -31.29
N ARG A 602 -10.11 -5.26 -30.76
CA ARG A 602 -9.08 -4.31 -30.30
C ARG A 602 -8.59 -4.66 -28.89
N ALA A 603 -9.51 -4.95 -27.97
CA ALA A 603 -9.22 -5.44 -26.62
C ALA A 603 -8.35 -6.72 -26.63
N ALA A 604 -8.64 -7.67 -27.53
CA ALA A 604 -7.83 -8.87 -27.69
C ALA A 604 -6.39 -8.59 -28.14
N ILE A 605 -6.14 -7.51 -28.89
CA ILE A 605 -4.78 -7.08 -29.26
C ILE A 605 -4.03 -6.58 -28.01
N LEU A 606 -4.68 -5.76 -27.18
CA LEU A 606 -4.08 -5.26 -25.94
C LEU A 606 -3.74 -6.39 -24.97
N ASN A 607 -4.62 -7.38 -24.82
CA ASN A 607 -4.33 -8.56 -24.00
C ASN A 607 -3.13 -9.36 -24.52
N ARG A 608 -2.99 -9.51 -25.85
CA ARG A 608 -1.78 -10.14 -26.42
C ARG A 608 -0.53 -9.32 -26.19
N ALA A 609 -0.60 -7.99 -26.29
CA ALA A 609 0.53 -7.13 -25.96
C ALA A 609 0.95 -7.27 -24.49
N ALA A 610 -0.02 -7.41 -23.58
CA ALA A 610 0.23 -7.64 -22.17
C ALA A 610 0.99 -8.96 -21.95
N ASP A 611 0.59 -10.02 -22.64
CA ASP A 611 1.28 -11.32 -22.58
C ASP A 611 2.69 -11.26 -23.19
N LEU A 612 2.89 -10.50 -24.28
CA LEU A 612 4.22 -10.25 -24.87
C LEU A 612 5.14 -9.48 -23.92
N TYR A 613 4.62 -8.50 -23.18
CA TYR A 613 5.39 -7.76 -22.19
C TYR A 613 5.83 -8.67 -21.03
N GLU A 614 4.93 -9.52 -20.52
CA GLU A 614 5.28 -10.50 -19.48
C GLU A 614 6.30 -11.53 -19.99
N ALA A 615 6.21 -11.96 -21.25
CA ALA A 615 7.14 -12.90 -21.87
C ALA A 615 8.55 -12.30 -22.07
N ASN A 616 8.66 -10.98 -22.27
CA ASN A 616 9.91 -10.27 -22.51
C ASN A 616 10.35 -9.41 -21.31
N ALA A 617 9.85 -9.70 -20.11
CA ALA A 617 10.07 -8.87 -18.92
C ALA A 617 11.56 -8.62 -18.61
N ALA A 618 12.44 -9.61 -18.84
CA ALA A 618 13.88 -9.45 -18.60
C ALA A 618 14.54 -8.39 -19.51
N GLU A 619 14.10 -8.26 -20.77
CA GLU A 619 14.57 -7.20 -21.67
C GLU A 619 14.11 -5.83 -21.14
N PHE A 620 12.85 -5.73 -20.70
CA PHE A 620 12.32 -4.49 -20.13
C PHE A 620 12.98 -4.12 -18.80
N PHE A 621 13.35 -5.08 -17.94
CA PHE A 621 14.12 -4.79 -16.74
C PHE A 621 15.49 -4.22 -17.09
N ALA A 622 16.17 -4.80 -18.09
CA ALA A 622 17.46 -4.30 -18.54
C ALA A 622 17.35 -2.88 -19.13
N LEU A 623 16.34 -2.60 -19.95
CA LEU A 623 16.10 -1.27 -20.50
C LEU A 623 15.73 -0.26 -19.40
N ALA A 624 14.79 -0.58 -18.50
CA ALA A 624 14.41 0.30 -17.40
C ALA A 624 15.62 0.67 -16.52
N THR A 625 16.51 -0.29 -16.25
CA THR A 625 17.73 -0.04 -15.47
C THR A 625 18.77 0.75 -16.25
N ARG A 626 19.10 0.33 -17.48
CA ARG A 626 20.23 0.90 -18.24
C ARG A 626 19.88 2.19 -18.95
N GLU A 627 18.66 2.34 -19.46
CA GLU A 627 18.22 3.55 -20.14
C GLU A 627 17.67 4.59 -19.15
N ALA A 628 16.84 4.18 -18.18
CA ALA A 628 16.14 5.10 -17.29
C ALA A 628 16.69 5.14 -15.85
N GLY A 629 17.72 4.36 -15.53
CA GLY A 629 18.37 4.38 -14.21
C GLY A 629 17.54 3.74 -13.08
N LYS A 630 16.55 2.90 -13.40
CA LYS A 630 15.66 2.29 -12.40
C LYS A 630 16.28 1.08 -11.70
N SER A 631 16.06 0.98 -10.39
CA SER A 631 16.34 -0.25 -9.64
C SER A 631 15.55 -1.43 -10.21
N LEU A 632 15.96 -2.67 -9.92
CA LEU A 632 15.22 -3.85 -10.35
C LEU A 632 13.77 -3.84 -9.83
N ALA A 633 13.54 -3.44 -8.58
CA ALA A 633 12.21 -3.37 -7.99
C ALA A 633 11.30 -2.40 -8.78
N ASP A 634 11.85 -1.24 -9.16
CA ASP A 634 11.15 -0.26 -9.98
C ASP A 634 10.89 -0.75 -11.40
N GLY A 635 11.83 -1.51 -12.00
CA GLY A 635 11.65 -2.14 -13.30
C GLY A 635 10.55 -3.22 -13.30
N VAL A 636 10.47 -4.03 -12.25
CA VAL A 636 9.37 -5.00 -12.05
C VAL A 636 8.04 -4.28 -11.94
N ALA A 637 7.95 -3.24 -11.11
CA ALA A 637 6.74 -2.45 -10.93
C ALA A 637 6.27 -1.79 -12.24
N GLU A 638 7.20 -1.25 -13.03
CA GLU A 638 6.90 -0.60 -14.30
C GLU A 638 6.33 -1.55 -15.37
N VAL A 639 6.91 -2.75 -15.52
CA VAL A 639 6.36 -3.77 -16.44
C VAL A 639 4.96 -4.19 -16.00
N ARG A 640 4.77 -4.39 -14.69
CA ARG A 640 3.45 -4.76 -14.13
C ARG A 640 2.41 -3.68 -14.40
N GLU A 641 2.73 -2.42 -14.15
CA GLU A 641 1.83 -1.30 -14.38
C GLU A 641 1.44 -1.18 -15.87
N ALA A 642 2.40 -1.36 -16.78
CA ALA A 642 2.13 -1.37 -18.23
C ALA A 642 1.16 -2.51 -18.65
N VAL A 643 1.38 -3.70 -18.11
CA VAL A 643 0.52 -4.88 -18.31
C VAL A 643 -0.87 -4.65 -17.73
N ASP A 644 -0.95 -4.05 -16.55
CA ASP A 644 -2.23 -3.75 -15.90
C ASP A 644 -3.02 -2.69 -16.69
N PHE A 645 -2.39 -1.65 -17.24
CA PHE A 645 -3.06 -0.71 -18.16
C PHE A 645 -3.64 -1.42 -19.39
N LEU A 646 -2.87 -2.29 -20.04
CA LEU A 646 -3.33 -3.03 -21.22
C LEU A 646 -4.54 -3.89 -20.90
N ARG A 647 -4.50 -4.66 -19.81
CA ARG A 647 -5.59 -5.56 -19.39
C ARG A 647 -6.80 -4.80 -18.87
N TYR A 648 -6.60 -3.74 -18.09
CA TYR A 648 -7.69 -2.91 -17.55
C TYR A 648 -8.45 -2.20 -18.66
N TYR A 649 -7.75 -1.51 -19.56
CA TYR A 649 -8.43 -0.82 -20.66
C TYR A 649 -9.06 -1.77 -21.68
N ALA A 650 -8.50 -2.97 -21.88
CA ALA A 650 -9.16 -4.01 -22.66
C ALA A 650 -10.51 -4.43 -22.05
N ALA A 651 -10.60 -4.52 -20.72
CA ALA A 651 -11.84 -4.87 -20.01
C ALA A 651 -12.88 -3.73 -20.05
N GLU A 652 -12.45 -2.48 -19.87
CA GLU A 652 -13.36 -1.32 -19.80
C GLU A 652 -13.82 -0.77 -21.17
N ALA A 653 -13.16 -1.16 -22.26
CA ALA A 653 -13.39 -0.55 -23.58
C ALA A 653 -14.84 -0.64 -24.08
N ALA A 654 -15.54 -1.75 -23.81
CA ALA A 654 -16.91 -1.94 -24.25
C ALA A 654 -17.87 -0.92 -23.58
N ASN A 655 -17.66 -0.61 -22.30
CA ASN A 655 -18.44 0.38 -21.57
C ASN A 655 -18.24 1.78 -22.16
N ALA A 656 -17.00 2.13 -22.52
CA ALA A 656 -16.67 3.44 -23.07
C ALA A 656 -17.19 3.68 -24.50
N GLU A 657 -17.39 2.61 -25.28
CA GLU A 657 -17.84 2.68 -26.68
C GLU A 657 -19.35 2.94 -26.82
N ALA A 658 -20.14 2.55 -25.83
CA ALA A 658 -21.59 2.68 -25.85
C ALA A 658 -22.04 4.14 -26.09
N GLY A 659 -22.83 4.36 -27.15
CA GLY A 659 -23.44 5.68 -27.46
C GLY A 659 -22.45 6.79 -27.84
N THR A 660 -21.21 6.45 -28.18
CA THR A 660 -20.16 7.41 -28.55
C THR A 660 -19.51 7.06 -29.88
N GLU A 661 -18.54 7.87 -30.31
CA GLU A 661 -17.64 7.58 -31.44
C GLU A 661 -16.17 7.89 -31.10
N ALA A 662 -15.25 7.32 -31.88
CA ALA A 662 -13.82 7.57 -31.73
C ALA A 662 -13.50 8.99 -32.16
N ARG A 663 -12.51 9.63 -31.54
CA ARG A 663 -12.16 11.02 -31.84
C ARG A 663 -11.40 11.18 -33.15
N GLY A 664 -10.42 10.32 -33.44
CA GLY A 664 -9.56 10.44 -34.62
C GLY A 664 -8.10 10.10 -34.31
N ALA A 665 -7.16 10.85 -34.89
CA ALA A 665 -5.74 10.70 -34.61
C ALA A 665 -5.36 11.39 -33.30
N ILE A 666 -4.79 10.64 -32.35
CA ILE A 666 -4.38 11.13 -31.03
C ILE A 666 -2.85 11.13 -30.95
N VAL A 667 -2.29 12.23 -30.45
CA VAL A 667 -0.87 12.33 -30.14
C VAL A 667 -0.66 11.98 -28.67
N CYS A 668 0.18 10.97 -28.39
CA CYS A 668 0.54 10.57 -27.03
C CYS A 668 1.98 11.03 -26.74
N ILE A 669 2.16 11.90 -25.74
CA ILE A 669 3.46 12.43 -25.31
C ILE A 669 3.71 11.97 -23.88
N SER A 670 4.74 11.13 -23.70
CA SER A 670 5.03 10.48 -22.43
C SER A 670 6.34 10.97 -21.79
N PRO A 671 6.47 10.89 -20.46
CA PRO A 671 7.66 11.32 -19.74
C PRO A 671 8.72 10.20 -19.70
N TRP A 672 9.94 10.56 -19.27
CA TRP A 672 11.06 9.63 -19.14
C TRP A 672 11.06 8.82 -17.85
N ASN A 673 10.29 9.21 -16.84
CA ASN A 673 10.35 8.62 -15.51
C ASN A 673 9.48 7.37 -15.35
N PHE A 674 8.49 7.17 -16.23
CA PHE A 674 7.76 5.91 -16.44
C PHE A 674 7.71 5.62 -17.95
N PRO A 675 8.87 5.32 -18.54
CA PRO A 675 9.03 5.30 -19.99
C PRO A 675 8.34 4.11 -20.68
N LEU A 676 7.92 3.09 -19.91
CA LEU A 676 7.10 1.99 -20.40
C LEU A 676 5.66 2.10 -19.92
N ALA A 677 5.42 2.30 -18.62
CA ALA A 677 4.08 2.21 -18.03
C ALA A 677 3.15 3.32 -18.52
N ILE A 678 3.52 4.59 -18.31
CA ILE A 678 2.70 5.74 -18.74
C ILE A 678 2.64 5.79 -20.27
N PHE A 679 3.76 5.53 -20.96
CA PHE A 679 3.80 5.42 -22.42
C PHE A 679 2.76 4.42 -22.94
N THR A 680 2.75 3.21 -22.40
CA THR A 680 1.81 2.16 -22.79
C THR A 680 0.39 2.51 -22.39
N GLY A 681 0.15 3.05 -21.20
CA GLY A 681 -1.18 3.41 -20.71
C GLY A 681 -1.90 4.43 -21.61
N GLN A 682 -1.22 5.52 -21.97
CA GLN A 682 -1.77 6.55 -22.87
C GLN A 682 -2.14 5.95 -24.25
N ILE A 683 -1.23 5.15 -24.81
CA ILE A 683 -1.39 4.55 -26.14
C ILE A 683 -2.50 3.50 -26.14
N ALA A 684 -2.53 2.63 -25.12
CA ALA A 684 -3.52 1.58 -24.99
C ALA A 684 -4.94 2.15 -24.90
N ALA A 685 -5.14 3.21 -24.10
CA ALA A 685 -6.42 3.88 -23.97
C ALA A 685 -6.92 4.45 -25.31
N ALA A 686 -6.04 5.13 -26.06
CA ALA A 686 -6.39 5.68 -27.38
C ALA A 686 -6.69 4.56 -28.41
N LEU A 687 -5.84 3.54 -28.49
CA LEU A 687 -6.00 2.44 -29.44
C LEU A 687 -7.29 1.66 -29.20
N VAL A 688 -7.57 1.28 -27.95
CA VAL A 688 -8.72 0.42 -27.65
C VAL A 688 -10.05 1.13 -27.87
N THR A 689 -10.07 2.46 -27.80
CA THR A 689 -11.26 3.31 -28.06
C THR A 689 -11.47 3.65 -29.55
N GLY A 690 -10.63 3.09 -30.43
CA GLY A 690 -10.75 3.19 -31.89
C GLY A 690 -9.98 4.35 -32.52
N ASN A 691 -9.06 4.99 -31.78
CA ASN A 691 -8.22 6.06 -32.29
C ASN A 691 -6.91 5.51 -32.89
N SER A 692 -6.38 6.18 -33.91
CA SER A 692 -4.99 5.96 -34.33
C SER A 692 -4.06 6.79 -33.44
N VAL A 693 -2.83 6.35 -33.25
CA VAL A 693 -1.88 6.93 -32.31
C VAL A 693 -0.57 7.33 -32.98
N ILE A 694 -0.12 8.53 -32.63
CA ILE A 694 1.24 9.00 -32.90
C ILE A 694 1.92 9.19 -31.55
N ALA A 695 2.84 8.30 -31.22
CA ALA A 695 3.54 8.27 -29.95
C ALA A 695 4.87 9.02 -30.03
N LYS A 696 5.05 10.01 -29.16
CA LYS A 696 6.30 10.76 -28.96
C LYS A 696 6.82 10.47 -27.54
N PRO A 697 7.83 9.61 -27.37
CA PRO A 697 8.44 9.39 -26.06
C PRO A 697 9.35 10.57 -25.67
N ALA A 698 9.69 10.68 -24.39
CA ALA A 698 10.73 11.59 -23.92
C ALA A 698 12.09 11.25 -24.58
N GLU A 699 12.89 12.27 -24.92
CA GLU A 699 14.17 12.05 -25.59
C GLU A 699 15.16 11.22 -24.76
N GLN A 700 15.03 11.18 -23.43
CA GLN A 700 15.91 10.38 -22.58
C GLN A 700 15.67 8.87 -22.71
N THR A 701 14.46 8.44 -23.11
CA THR A 701 14.04 7.02 -23.03
C THR A 701 13.38 6.45 -24.31
N PRO A 702 13.97 6.65 -25.50
CA PRO A 702 13.36 6.22 -26.76
C PRO A 702 13.48 4.72 -27.05
N LEU A 703 14.45 4.00 -26.47
CA LEU A 703 14.73 2.59 -26.78
C LEU A 703 13.63 1.69 -26.22
N ILE A 704 13.24 1.89 -24.96
CA ILE A 704 12.15 1.14 -24.34
C ILE A 704 10.80 1.42 -25.00
N ALA A 705 10.54 2.68 -25.39
CA ALA A 705 9.36 3.06 -26.15
C ALA A 705 9.34 2.41 -27.55
N PHE A 706 10.49 2.29 -28.20
CA PHE A 706 10.64 1.61 -29.47
C PHE A 706 10.29 0.12 -29.36
N ARG A 707 10.86 -0.58 -28.37
CA ARG A 707 10.55 -2.01 -28.11
C ARG A 707 9.08 -2.23 -27.77
N ALA A 708 8.47 -1.33 -26.99
CA ALA A 708 7.04 -1.35 -26.71
C ALA A 708 6.18 -1.27 -27.98
N VAL A 709 6.48 -0.36 -28.91
CA VAL A 709 5.74 -0.22 -30.18
C VAL A 709 5.94 -1.42 -31.10
N GLU A 710 7.14 -2.01 -31.14
CA GLU A 710 7.39 -3.25 -31.88
C GLU A 710 6.47 -4.39 -31.38
N MET A 711 6.37 -4.56 -30.06
CA MET A 711 5.50 -5.58 -29.46
C MET A 711 4.01 -5.28 -29.62
N LEU A 712 3.59 -4.00 -29.62
CA LEU A 712 2.21 -3.63 -29.94
C LEU A 712 1.85 -3.98 -31.39
N ARG A 713 2.78 -3.77 -32.33
CA ARG A 713 2.60 -4.19 -33.74
C ARG A 713 2.57 -5.71 -33.87
N GLU A 714 3.46 -6.42 -33.17
CA GLU A 714 3.47 -7.88 -33.10
C GLU A 714 2.15 -8.44 -32.54
N ALA A 715 1.59 -7.81 -31.51
CA ALA A 715 0.29 -8.17 -30.94
C ALA A 715 -0.88 -7.98 -31.94
N GLY A 716 -0.68 -7.18 -32.99
CA GLY A 716 -1.62 -7.00 -34.10
C GLY A 716 -2.17 -5.59 -34.27
N VAL A 717 -1.57 -4.56 -33.64
CA VAL A 717 -1.89 -3.16 -33.98
C VAL A 717 -1.34 -2.86 -35.39
N PRO A 718 -2.17 -2.40 -36.35
CA PRO A 718 -1.68 -2.13 -37.70
C PRO A 718 -0.62 -1.01 -37.73
N GLU A 719 0.32 -1.11 -38.67
CA GLU A 719 1.44 -0.18 -38.79
C GLU A 719 1.01 1.29 -38.91
N ASP A 720 0.00 1.60 -39.73
CA ASP A 720 -0.44 2.98 -39.92
C ASP A 720 -1.30 3.50 -38.75
N VAL A 721 -1.79 2.60 -37.90
CA VAL A 721 -2.60 2.92 -36.73
C VAL A 721 -1.71 3.30 -35.54
N ILE A 722 -0.51 2.74 -35.42
CA ILE A 722 0.47 3.13 -34.39
C ILE A 722 1.80 3.55 -35.02
N GLN A 723 2.16 4.80 -34.82
CA GLN A 723 3.43 5.37 -35.28
C GLN A 723 4.25 5.87 -34.09
N LEU A 724 5.56 5.65 -34.12
CA LEU A 724 6.51 6.18 -33.12
C LEU A 724 7.37 7.27 -33.77
N LEU A 725 7.41 8.45 -33.16
CA LEU A 725 8.27 9.56 -33.59
C LEU A 725 9.17 9.99 -32.42
N PRO A 726 10.34 9.35 -32.22
CA PRO A 726 11.33 9.81 -31.24
C PRO A 726 11.88 11.18 -31.64
N GLY A 727 12.18 12.04 -30.68
CA GLY A 727 12.76 13.36 -30.93
C GLY A 727 12.56 14.29 -29.75
N ASP A 728 13.00 15.54 -29.85
CA ASP A 728 12.80 16.55 -28.81
C ASP A 728 11.42 17.23 -28.89
N GLY A 729 11.11 18.04 -27.88
CA GLY A 729 9.90 18.85 -27.85
C GLY A 729 9.78 19.81 -29.05
N PRO A 730 10.76 20.69 -29.31
CA PRO A 730 10.64 21.71 -30.37
C PRO A 730 10.55 21.17 -31.80
N SER A 731 11.29 20.12 -32.15
CA SER A 731 11.38 19.64 -33.54
C SER A 731 10.33 18.59 -33.91
N VAL A 732 9.80 17.85 -32.92
CA VAL A 732 8.80 16.81 -33.13
C VAL A 732 7.50 17.08 -32.36
N GLY A 733 7.61 17.38 -31.06
CA GLY A 733 6.43 17.61 -30.20
C GLY A 733 5.59 18.82 -30.62
N ALA A 734 6.18 20.00 -30.78
CA ALA A 734 5.47 21.22 -31.15
C ALA A 734 4.82 21.15 -32.54
N PRO A 735 5.48 20.63 -33.59
CA PRO A 735 4.83 20.41 -34.88
C PRO A 735 3.68 19.40 -34.82
N LEU A 736 3.75 18.39 -33.96
CA LEU A 736 2.64 17.45 -33.75
C LEU A 736 1.44 18.15 -33.16
N THR A 737 1.61 18.94 -32.09
CA THR A 737 0.52 19.62 -31.40
C THR A 737 -0.05 20.80 -32.19
N ALA A 738 0.68 21.32 -33.17
CA ALA A 738 0.25 22.39 -34.07
C ALA A 738 -0.51 21.91 -35.32
N ASP A 739 -0.57 20.60 -35.60
CA ASP A 739 -1.23 20.09 -36.79
C ASP A 739 -2.76 20.11 -36.61
N PRO A 740 -3.53 20.81 -37.47
CA PRO A 740 -4.97 20.98 -37.29
C PRO A 740 -5.79 19.69 -37.44
N ARG A 741 -5.19 18.60 -37.94
CA ARG A 741 -5.87 17.34 -38.25
C ARG A 741 -5.91 16.36 -37.08
N ILE A 742 -5.16 16.62 -36.00
CA ILE A 742 -5.21 15.77 -34.81
C ILE A 742 -6.52 15.99 -34.05
N ALA A 743 -7.05 14.93 -33.46
CA ALA A 743 -8.27 14.98 -32.67
C ALA A 743 -7.99 15.20 -31.16
N GLY A 744 -6.72 15.24 -30.77
CA GLY A 744 -6.30 15.60 -29.42
C GLY A 744 -4.91 15.12 -29.03
N VAL A 745 -4.53 15.49 -27.81
CA VAL A 745 -3.24 15.18 -27.18
C VAL A 745 -3.49 14.54 -25.81
N CYS A 746 -2.80 13.43 -25.55
CA CYS A 746 -2.64 12.87 -24.22
C CYS A 746 -1.19 13.11 -23.79
N PHE A 747 -1.01 13.95 -22.77
CA PHE A 747 0.29 14.43 -22.32
C PHE A 747 0.52 14.07 -20.85
N THR A 748 1.72 13.62 -20.53
CA THR A 748 2.19 13.57 -19.15
C THR A 748 3.60 14.17 -19.08
N GLY A 749 3.80 15.16 -18.21
CA GLY A 749 5.06 15.91 -18.11
C GLY A 749 4.93 17.16 -17.24
N SER A 750 5.69 18.22 -17.51
CA SER A 750 5.66 19.42 -16.66
C SER A 750 4.42 20.30 -16.92
N THR A 751 4.01 21.06 -15.90
CA THR A 751 2.87 22.00 -16.00
C THR A 751 3.13 23.08 -17.04
N GLU A 752 4.38 23.54 -17.19
CA GLU A 752 4.77 24.54 -18.17
C GLU A 752 4.56 24.04 -19.60
N VAL A 753 5.00 22.81 -19.91
CA VAL A 753 4.82 22.22 -21.24
C VAL A 753 3.35 21.93 -21.51
N ALA A 754 2.59 21.44 -20.53
CA ALA A 754 1.14 21.24 -20.67
C ALA A 754 0.42 22.54 -21.07
N LYS A 755 0.82 23.68 -20.48
CA LYS A 755 0.29 25.01 -20.83
C LYS A 755 0.66 25.48 -22.23
N LEU A 756 1.85 25.15 -22.71
CA LEU A 756 2.23 25.41 -24.11
C LEU A 756 1.38 24.59 -25.08
N ILE A 757 1.13 23.32 -24.76
CA ILE A 757 0.27 22.44 -25.56
C ILE A 757 -1.18 22.96 -25.56
N GLU A 758 -1.72 23.38 -24.42
CA GLU A 758 -3.07 23.95 -24.30
C GLU A 758 -3.25 25.14 -25.26
N LYS A 759 -2.30 26.09 -25.25
CA LYS A 759 -2.31 27.27 -26.12
C LYS A 759 -2.21 26.90 -27.59
N GLN A 760 -1.29 26.00 -27.94
CA GLN A 760 -1.10 25.56 -29.32
C GLN A 760 -2.37 24.89 -29.88
N LEU A 761 -3.01 24.01 -29.10
CA LEU A 761 -4.26 23.37 -29.49
C LEU A 761 -5.41 24.37 -29.64
N ALA A 762 -5.50 25.37 -28.77
CA ALA A 762 -6.50 26.42 -28.88
C ALA A 762 -6.35 27.27 -30.16
N GLU A 763 -5.14 27.40 -30.68
CA GLU A 763 -4.87 28.12 -31.92
C GLU A 763 -5.20 27.32 -33.19
N THR A 764 -4.81 26.05 -33.22
CA THR A 764 -4.71 25.29 -34.48
C THR A 764 -5.66 24.10 -34.60
N ALA A 765 -6.00 23.44 -33.49
CA ALA A 765 -6.80 22.22 -33.52
C ALA A 765 -8.30 22.50 -33.65
N ALA A 766 -9.08 21.44 -33.85
CA ALA A 766 -10.53 21.50 -33.72
C ALA A 766 -10.93 21.98 -32.32
N PRO A 767 -11.98 22.80 -32.16
CA PRO A 767 -12.38 23.35 -30.86
C PRO A 767 -12.70 22.29 -29.79
N ASP A 768 -13.14 21.10 -30.20
CA ASP A 768 -13.45 19.96 -29.35
C ASP A 768 -12.26 18.99 -29.17
N ALA A 769 -11.09 19.28 -29.77
CA ALA A 769 -9.91 18.44 -29.69
C ALA A 769 -9.53 18.17 -28.23
N MET A 770 -9.28 16.91 -27.90
CA MET A 770 -9.01 16.48 -26.54
C MET A 770 -7.65 17.02 -26.05
N LEU A 771 -7.59 17.42 -24.78
CA LEU A 771 -6.35 17.49 -24.01
C LEU A 771 -6.58 16.72 -22.71
N ILE A 772 -5.75 15.70 -22.48
CA ILE A 772 -5.50 15.13 -21.16
C ILE A 772 -4.07 15.55 -20.82
N ALA A 773 -3.89 16.26 -19.72
CA ALA A 773 -2.58 16.67 -19.25
C ALA A 773 -2.43 16.30 -17.77
N GLU A 774 -1.59 15.30 -17.50
CA GLU A 774 -1.21 14.90 -16.15
C GLU A 774 0.17 15.48 -15.83
N THR A 775 0.29 16.21 -14.73
CA THR A 775 1.47 17.04 -14.43
C THR A 775 2.04 16.77 -13.03
N GLY A 776 2.97 17.61 -12.58
CA GLY A 776 3.70 17.44 -11.32
C GLY A 776 2.87 17.72 -10.05
N GLY A 777 3.51 17.58 -8.89
CA GLY A 777 2.88 17.79 -7.59
C GLY A 777 3.84 18.29 -6.51
N LEU A 778 3.34 19.16 -5.63
CA LEU A 778 3.99 19.46 -4.34
C LEU A 778 3.39 18.56 -3.25
N ASN A 779 3.66 17.26 -3.36
CA ASN A 779 3.00 16.25 -2.55
C ASN A 779 3.45 16.33 -1.08
N ALA A 780 2.47 16.36 -0.19
CA ALA A 780 2.69 16.44 1.24
C ALA A 780 2.36 15.11 1.94
N MET A 781 3.06 14.84 3.04
CA MET A 781 2.69 13.79 4.00
C MET A 781 2.61 14.40 5.38
N ILE A 782 1.59 14.02 6.15
CA ILE A 782 1.42 14.42 7.55
C ILE A 782 1.60 13.21 8.45
N VAL A 783 2.41 13.36 9.49
CA VAL A 783 2.63 12.35 10.52
C VAL A 783 2.32 12.98 11.87
N ASP A 784 1.27 12.48 12.52
CA ASP A 784 0.88 12.90 13.87
C ASP A 784 1.53 12.04 14.97
N SER A 785 1.25 12.38 16.22
CA SER A 785 1.83 11.70 17.38
C SER A 785 1.31 10.28 17.64
N THR A 786 0.24 9.85 16.96
CA THR A 786 -0.33 8.49 17.06
C THR A 786 0.33 7.50 16.10
N ALA A 787 0.99 8.00 15.06
CA ALA A 787 1.66 7.18 14.06
C ALA A 787 2.77 6.31 14.68
N LEU A 788 2.96 5.11 14.12
CA LEU A 788 4.11 4.28 14.48
C LEU A 788 5.37 4.76 13.71
N PRO A 789 6.41 5.30 14.38
CA PRO A 789 7.56 5.88 13.70
C PRO A 789 8.25 4.92 12.73
N GLU A 790 8.34 3.65 13.07
CA GLU A 790 9.00 2.61 12.28
C GLU A 790 8.29 2.33 10.95
N GLN A 791 6.96 2.47 10.90
CA GLN A 791 6.16 2.38 9.67
C GLN A 791 6.24 3.69 8.89
N ALA A 792 6.05 4.84 9.56
CA ALA A 792 6.10 6.15 8.92
C ALA A 792 7.47 6.40 8.26
N VAL A 793 8.59 6.11 8.94
CA VAL A 793 9.93 6.29 8.37
C VAL A 793 10.17 5.38 7.17
N ARG A 794 9.74 4.11 7.21
CA ARG A 794 9.81 3.21 6.04
C ARG A 794 9.11 3.84 4.84
N ASP A 795 7.90 4.36 5.07
CA ASP A 795 7.04 4.90 4.01
C ASP A 795 7.50 6.28 3.52
N ILE A 796 8.09 7.10 4.39
CA ILE A 796 8.76 8.37 4.04
C ILE A 796 9.97 8.10 3.14
N LEU A 797 10.84 7.15 3.49
CA LEU A 797 12.03 6.82 2.69
C LEU A 797 11.65 6.34 1.29
N ALA A 798 10.70 5.40 1.21
CA ALA A 798 10.18 4.92 -0.06
C ALA A 798 9.57 6.07 -0.89
N SER A 799 8.70 6.88 -0.27
CA SER A 799 7.99 7.95 -0.96
C SER A 799 8.91 9.08 -1.43
N ALA A 800 9.98 9.40 -0.70
CA ALA A 800 10.87 10.51 -1.02
C ALA A 800 12.05 10.12 -1.94
N PHE A 801 12.60 8.92 -1.76
CA PHE A 801 13.91 8.57 -2.33
C PHE A 801 13.89 7.41 -3.33
N GLN A 802 12.86 6.55 -3.32
CA GLN A 802 12.74 5.51 -4.34
C GLN A 802 12.73 6.12 -5.74
N SER A 803 13.41 5.47 -6.68
CA SER A 803 13.64 6.01 -8.04
C SER A 803 14.34 7.38 -8.05
N ALA A 804 15.19 7.65 -7.05
CA ALA A 804 15.82 8.95 -6.82
C ALA A 804 14.81 10.11 -6.71
N GLY A 805 13.62 9.85 -6.16
CA GLY A 805 12.55 10.86 -6.04
C GLY A 805 11.97 11.33 -7.38
N GLN A 806 12.27 10.64 -8.48
CA GLN A 806 11.83 10.99 -9.84
C GLN A 806 10.43 10.42 -10.15
N ARG A 807 9.52 10.45 -9.18
CA ARG A 807 8.11 10.09 -9.36
C ARG A 807 7.27 11.35 -9.19
N CYS A 808 6.26 11.54 -10.03
CA CYS A 808 5.31 12.64 -9.85
C CYS A 808 4.59 12.53 -8.49
N SER A 809 4.42 11.32 -7.96
CA SER A 809 3.84 11.01 -6.64
C SER A 809 4.81 11.12 -5.46
N ALA A 810 6.10 11.41 -5.69
CA ALA A 810 7.10 11.38 -4.62
C ALA A 810 6.82 12.44 -3.54
N LEU A 811 7.13 12.10 -2.29
CA LEU A 811 6.99 12.98 -1.14
C LEU A 811 7.95 14.16 -1.25
N ARG A 812 7.40 15.37 -1.26
CA ARG A 812 8.16 16.62 -1.36
C ARG A 812 8.28 17.34 -0.03
N VAL A 813 7.21 17.33 0.77
CA VAL A 813 7.18 17.96 2.10
C VAL A 813 6.53 17.05 3.14
N LEU A 814 7.28 16.75 4.18
CA LEU A 814 6.82 16.04 5.36
C LEU A 814 6.48 17.05 6.45
N TYR A 815 5.25 16.99 6.95
CA TYR A 815 4.84 17.68 8.18
C TYR A 815 4.85 16.67 9.32
N VAL A 816 5.64 16.96 10.35
CA VAL A 816 5.70 16.13 11.57
C VAL A 816 5.15 16.91 12.74
N GLN A 817 4.23 16.32 13.50
CA GLN A 817 3.76 16.95 14.72
C GLN A 817 4.93 17.16 15.68
N LYS A 818 5.02 18.37 16.23
CA LYS A 818 6.18 18.84 17.01
C LYS A 818 6.54 17.93 18.19
N ASP A 819 5.55 17.32 18.83
CA ASP A 819 5.74 16.43 19.98
C ASP A 819 6.56 15.17 19.67
N VAL A 820 6.55 14.70 18.41
CA VAL A 820 7.27 13.51 17.97
C VAL A 820 8.41 13.81 17.01
N GLU A 821 8.66 15.08 16.70
CA GLU A 821 9.66 15.53 15.73
C GLU A 821 11.04 14.92 15.98
N LYS A 822 11.55 15.05 17.22
CA LYS A 822 12.90 14.59 17.55
C LYS A 822 13.08 13.10 17.25
N LYS A 823 12.17 12.26 17.75
CA LYS A 823 12.21 10.80 17.55
C LYS A 823 12.09 10.44 16.07
N MET A 824 11.17 11.08 15.36
CA MET A 824 10.96 10.87 13.92
C MET A 824 12.20 11.23 13.11
N LEU A 825 12.82 12.39 13.37
CA LEU A 825 14.00 12.83 12.64
C LEU A 825 15.26 12.02 12.97
N GLU A 826 15.44 11.58 14.22
CA GLU A 826 16.55 10.69 14.59
C GLU A 826 16.43 9.35 13.85
N MET A 827 15.25 8.74 13.83
CA MET A 827 15.01 7.48 13.12
C MET A 827 15.11 7.65 11.59
N LEU A 828 14.56 8.73 11.03
CA LEU A 828 14.65 9.04 9.61
C LEU A 828 16.10 9.17 9.16
N LYS A 829 16.94 9.89 9.93
CA LYS A 829 18.37 10.04 9.65
C LYS A 829 19.09 8.70 9.63
N GLY A 830 18.97 7.92 10.70
CA GLY A 830 19.66 6.63 10.78
C GLY A 830 19.17 5.60 9.76
N ALA A 831 17.89 5.65 9.38
CA ALA A 831 17.35 4.78 8.35
C ALA A 831 17.79 5.23 6.94
N MET A 832 17.92 6.54 6.72
CA MET A 832 18.50 7.09 5.50
C MET A 832 19.97 6.69 5.34
N GLU A 833 20.77 6.72 6.42
CA GLU A 833 22.17 6.25 6.42
C GLU A 833 22.33 4.78 6.03
N ALA A 834 21.28 3.98 6.19
CA ALA A 834 21.27 2.57 5.79
C ALA A 834 20.99 2.35 4.29
N LEU A 835 20.70 3.41 3.51
CA LEU A 835 20.46 3.33 2.06
C LEU A 835 21.77 3.30 1.26
N ASN A 836 21.79 2.54 0.16
CA ASN A 836 22.87 2.56 -0.82
C ASN A 836 22.49 3.39 -2.04
N VAL A 837 23.29 4.41 -2.34
CA VAL A 837 23.24 5.17 -3.61
C VAL A 837 24.25 4.55 -4.58
N GLY A 838 23.84 4.17 -5.80
CA GLY A 838 24.76 3.51 -6.72
C GLY A 838 24.17 3.02 -8.03
N ASP A 839 24.92 2.15 -8.71
CA ASP A 839 24.49 1.54 -9.97
C ASP A 839 23.24 0.66 -9.76
N PRO A 840 22.11 0.96 -10.42
CA PRO A 840 20.86 0.23 -10.24
C PRO A 840 20.88 -1.18 -10.85
N TRP A 841 21.92 -1.55 -11.61
CA TRP A 841 22.14 -2.94 -12.03
C TRP A 841 22.44 -3.87 -10.87
N VAL A 842 22.99 -3.35 -9.76
CA VAL A 842 23.31 -4.11 -8.56
C VAL A 842 22.09 -4.14 -7.63
N ILE A 843 21.67 -5.34 -7.21
CA ILE A 843 20.46 -5.53 -6.38
C ILE A 843 20.51 -4.78 -5.05
N SER A 844 21.70 -4.52 -4.50
CA SER A 844 21.87 -3.81 -3.24
C SER A 844 21.65 -2.30 -3.33
N THR A 845 21.49 -1.73 -4.53
CA THR A 845 21.27 -0.29 -4.73
C THR A 845 19.81 0.07 -4.47
N ASP A 846 19.58 1.03 -3.58
CA ASP A 846 18.26 1.55 -3.22
C ASP A 846 17.91 2.81 -4.03
N VAL A 847 18.92 3.67 -4.25
CA VAL A 847 18.76 4.95 -4.94
C VAL A 847 19.69 4.99 -6.16
N GLY A 848 19.08 5.01 -7.35
CA GLY A 848 19.77 5.11 -8.63
C GLY A 848 20.18 6.55 -9.00
N PRO A 849 20.63 6.77 -10.24
CA PRO A 849 20.97 8.09 -10.76
C PRO A 849 19.72 8.93 -11.09
N VAL A 850 19.90 10.23 -11.25
CA VAL A 850 18.97 11.09 -11.99
C VAL A 850 19.20 10.97 -13.49
N ILE A 851 18.18 11.30 -14.29
CA ILE A 851 18.12 10.91 -15.70
C ILE A 851 19.20 11.55 -16.60
N ASP A 852 19.48 12.84 -16.43
CA ASP A 852 20.38 13.61 -17.29
C ASP A 852 21.18 14.66 -16.52
N ASP A 853 22.10 15.31 -17.24
CA ASP A 853 23.03 16.30 -16.68
C ASP A 853 22.30 17.59 -16.24
N GLU A 854 21.20 17.94 -16.91
CA GLU A 854 20.36 19.09 -16.56
C GLU A 854 19.64 18.86 -15.22
N ALA A 855 19.02 17.68 -15.06
CA ALA A 855 18.42 17.28 -13.79
C ALA A 855 19.48 17.26 -12.68
N GLN A 856 20.64 16.65 -12.92
CA GLN A 856 21.73 16.59 -11.94
C GLN A 856 22.17 17.99 -11.50
N ALA A 857 22.42 18.90 -12.44
CA ALA A 857 22.84 20.27 -12.14
C ALA A 857 21.76 21.03 -11.37
N SER A 858 20.52 21.05 -11.87
CA SER A 858 19.40 21.79 -11.28
C SER A 858 19.12 21.38 -9.83
N ILE A 859 19.15 20.07 -9.55
CA ILE A 859 18.90 19.55 -8.20
C ILE A 859 20.12 19.81 -7.31
N SER A 860 21.34 19.61 -7.81
CA SER A 860 22.57 19.83 -7.02
C SER A 860 22.75 21.30 -6.64
N ASP A 861 22.43 22.23 -7.54
CA ASP A 861 22.48 23.67 -7.29
C ASP A 861 21.43 24.06 -6.25
N TYR A 862 20.22 23.51 -6.33
CA TYR A 862 19.18 23.70 -5.32
C TYR A 862 19.66 23.23 -3.93
N CYS A 863 20.20 22.00 -3.85
CA CYS A 863 20.71 21.44 -2.61
C CYS A 863 21.87 22.26 -2.03
N THR A 864 22.78 22.73 -2.89
CA THR A 864 23.91 23.59 -2.48
C THR A 864 23.41 24.90 -1.89
N LYS A 865 22.49 25.58 -2.59
CA LYS A 865 21.87 26.82 -2.13
C LYS A 865 21.18 26.64 -0.77
N LYS A 866 20.34 25.61 -0.62
CA LYS A 866 19.63 25.33 0.64
C LYS A 866 20.57 24.92 1.78
N GLY A 867 21.67 24.24 1.46
CA GLY A 867 22.75 23.95 2.40
C GLY A 867 23.41 25.23 2.93
N LEU A 868 23.74 26.17 2.06
CA LEU A 868 24.33 27.47 2.44
C LEU A 868 23.38 28.35 3.24
N GLU A 869 22.06 28.20 3.06
CA GLU A 869 21.02 28.84 3.88
C GLU A 869 20.89 28.23 5.31
N GLY A 870 21.70 27.22 5.65
CA GLY A 870 21.68 26.57 6.96
C GLY A 870 20.46 25.67 7.20
N ARG A 871 19.77 25.25 6.13
CA ARG A 871 18.53 24.45 6.21
C ARG A 871 18.77 22.94 6.26
N LEU A 872 20.00 22.46 6.07
CA LEU A 872 20.29 21.03 5.95
C LEU A 872 20.04 20.28 7.26
N ILE A 873 19.20 19.23 7.23
CA ILE A 873 18.93 18.31 8.34
C ILE A 873 19.82 17.07 8.22
N ALA A 874 19.90 16.50 7.01
CA ALA A 874 20.67 15.29 6.73
C ALA A 874 20.98 15.18 5.22
N LYS A 875 22.09 14.52 4.89
CA LYS A 875 22.45 14.14 3.51
C LYS A 875 23.21 12.82 3.51
N LEU A 876 23.13 12.09 2.41
CA LEU A 876 24.04 10.98 2.13
C LEU A 876 25.19 11.41 1.23
N GLU A 877 26.12 10.49 1.00
CA GLU A 877 27.10 10.61 -0.07
C GLU A 877 26.58 9.96 -1.35
N ALA A 878 27.01 10.48 -2.49
CA ALA A 878 26.72 9.93 -3.82
C ALA A 878 28.02 9.59 -4.56
N PRO A 879 28.01 8.58 -5.45
CA PRO A 879 29.14 8.30 -6.32
C PRO A 879 29.58 9.52 -7.13
N LYS A 880 30.89 9.71 -7.30
CA LYS A 880 31.46 10.82 -8.09
C LYS A 880 31.29 10.63 -9.60
N ASN A 881 31.19 9.39 -10.06
CA ASN A 881 31.04 9.04 -11.47
C ASN A 881 29.57 8.67 -11.72
N GLY A 882 29.00 9.19 -12.80
CA GLY A 882 27.58 9.03 -13.12
C GLY A 882 26.72 10.21 -12.69
N ARG A 883 25.44 10.17 -13.07
CA ARG A 883 24.48 11.25 -12.83
C ARG A 883 23.78 11.07 -11.49
N PHE A 884 24.54 11.06 -10.40
CA PHE A 884 23.96 10.86 -9.06
C PHE A 884 23.70 12.18 -8.34
N VAL A 885 22.61 12.21 -7.59
CA VAL A 885 22.33 13.22 -6.57
C VAL A 885 22.02 12.47 -5.27
N ALA A 886 22.70 12.81 -4.19
CA ALA A 886 22.46 12.16 -2.92
C ALA A 886 21.07 12.51 -2.36
N PRO A 887 20.41 11.59 -1.62
CA PRO A 887 19.29 11.95 -0.75
C PRO A 887 19.62 13.11 0.19
N HIS A 888 18.77 14.14 0.18
CA HIS A 888 18.86 15.32 1.06
C HIS A 888 17.56 15.53 1.84
N VAL A 889 17.70 16.01 3.08
CA VAL A 889 16.59 16.43 3.93
C VAL A 889 16.84 17.88 4.38
N PHE A 890 15.89 18.79 4.09
CA PHE A 890 15.97 20.21 4.45
C PHE A 890 14.83 20.65 5.38
N ARG A 891 15.12 21.58 6.28
CA ARG A 891 14.13 22.27 7.12
C ARG A 891 13.43 23.37 6.34
N VAL A 892 12.10 23.38 6.38
CA VAL A 892 11.25 24.49 5.92
C VAL A 892 10.25 24.87 7.01
N LYS A 893 9.68 26.08 6.93
CA LYS A 893 8.59 26.49 7.83
C LYS A 893 7.26 25.83 7.50
N GLY A 894 7.09 25.49 6.23
CA GLY A 894 5.85 24.95 5.65
C GLY A 894 6.00 24.90 4.14
N ILE A 895 5.00 24.33 3.47
CA ILE A 895 4.93 24.23 2.02
C ILE A 895 5.00 25.62 1.36
N GLU A 896 4.60 26.69 2.04
CA GLU A 896 4.71 28.08 1.58
C GLU A 896 6.11 28.46 1.11
N GLU A 897 7.17 27.98 1.78
CA GLU A 897 8.57 28.26 1.40
C GLU A 897 9.02 27.53 0.12
N MET A 898 8.18 26.65 -0.43
CA MET A 898 8.46 25.91 -1.67
C MET A 898 7.88 26.64 -2.88
N GLU A 899 8.75 27.12 -3.76
CA GLU A 899 8.36 27.87 -4.96
C GLU A 899 7.91 26.97 -6.11
N ARG A 900 8.55 25.82 -6.26
CA ARG A 900 8.35 24.87 -7.37
C ARG A 900 8.65 23.43 -6.93
N GLU A 901 8.26 22.48 -7.76
CA GLU A 901 8.69 21.09 -7.60
C GLU A 901 10.21 20.95 -7.83
N VAL A 902 10.85 20.17 -6.97
CA VAL A 902 12.24 19.70 -7.13
C VAL A 902 12.18 18.22 -7.43
N PHE A 903 12.38 17.85 -8.70
CA PHE A 903 12.18 16.50 -9.20
C PHE A 903 13.39 15.58 -8.96
N GLY A 904 13.71 15.35 -7.69
CA GLY A 904 14.87 14.58 -7.26
C GLY A 904 14.75 14.05 -5.83
N PRO A 905 15.82 13.44 -5.27
CA PRO A 905 15.78 12.81 -3.96
C PRO A 905 15.95 13.87 -2.84
N VAL A 906 15.01 14.82 -2.78
CA VAL A 906 15.04 15.97 -1.87
C VAL A 906 13.75 16.04 -1.07
N LEU A 907 13.86 15.81 0.23
CA LEU A 907 12.75 15.89 1.19
C LEU A 907 12.82 17.20 1.97
N HIS A 908 11.69 17.89 2.10
CA HIS A 908 11.55 19.04 2.99
C HIS A 908 10.77 18.62 4.24
N VAL A 909 11.14 19.14 5.41
CA VAL A 909 10.47 18.87 6.67
C VAL A 909 9.98 20.16 7.29
N ALA A 910 8.70 20.21 7.60
CA ALA A 910 8.03 21.21 8.42
C ALA A 910 7.49 20.56 9.71
N THR A 911 7.18 21.39 10.71
CA THR A 911 6.50 20.96 11.92
C THR A 911 5.19 21.71 12.08
N PHE A 912 4.26 21.13 12.84
CA PHE A 912 2.99 21.74 13.21
C PHE A 912 2.66 21.39 14.67
N ASP A 913 1.94 22.28 15.36
CA ASP A 913 1.32 22.02 16.65
C ASP A 913 -0.04 21.29 16.42
N ALA A 914 -0.55 20.52 17.39
CA ALA A 914 -1.67 19.59 17.16
C ALA A 914 -2.98 20.29 16.69
N ASP A 915 -3.21 21.51 17.16
CA ASP A 915 -4.34 22.39 16.85
C ASP A 915 -4.22 23.10 15.49
N ASP A 916 -3.05 23.06 14.84
CA ASP A 916 -2.78 23.73 13.56
C ASP A 916 -3.15 22.89 12.32
N ILE A 917 -3.78 21.72 12.48
CA ILE A 917 -4.10 20.80 11.37
C ILE A 917 -4.85 21.51 10.23
N ASP A 918 -5.86 22.31 10.54
CA ASP A 918 -6.65 23.04 9.54
C ASP A 918 -5.82 24.09 8.79
N ALA A 919 -4.91 24.75 9.49
CA ALA A 919 -3.99 25.71 8.88
C ALA A 919 -3.04 25.02 7.90
N VAL A 920 -2.58 23.80 8.22
CA VAL A 920 -1.74 22.97 7.35
C VAL A 920 -2.53 22.49 6.11
N ILE A 921 -3.76 21.99 6.28
CA ILE A 921 -4.63 21.61 5.15
C ILE A 921 -4.81 22.80 4.22
N ALA A 922 -5.15 23.97 4.78
CA ALA A 922 -5.35 25.18 4.00
C ALA A 922 -4.06 25.63 3.28
N ALA A 923 -2.89 25.48 3.92
CA ALA A 923 -1.58 25.78 3.31
C ALA A 923 -1.28 24.90 2.09
N ILE A 924 -1.54 23.60 2.21
CA ILE A 924 -1.34 22.63 1.13
C ILE A 924 -2.27 22.96 -0.05
N ASN A 925 -3.58 23.12 0.23
CA ASN A 925 -4.57 23.42 -0.81
C ASN A 925 -4.28 24.75 -1.53
N ARG A 926 -3.78 25.79 -0.82
CA ARG A 926 -3.44 27.10 -1.40
C ARG A 926 -2.34 27.05 -2.46
N LYS A 927 -1.47 26.03 -2.46
CA LYS A 927 -0.45 25.87 -3.51
C LYS A 927 -1.03 25.53 -4.87
N GLY A 928 -2.27 25.04 -4.92
CA GLY A 928 -3.00 24.75 -6.15
C GLY A 928 -2.57 23.47 -6.87
N TYR A 929 -1.59 22.72 -6.34
CA TYR A 929 -1.34 21.32 -6.71
C TYR A 929 -2.29 20.40 -5.95
N GLY A 930 -2.44 19.17 -6.42
CA GLY A 930 -3.35 18.19 -5.81
C GLY A 930 -3.18 16.80 -6.38
N LEU A 931 -1.95 16.26 -6.38
CA LEU A 931 -1.67 14.93 -6.94
C LEU A 931 -1.73 13.83 -5.88
N THR A 932 -0.71 13.69 -5.02
CA THR A 932 -0.72 12.73 -3.92
C THR A 932 -0.64 13.41 -2.55
N PHE A 933 -1.29 12.79 -1.57
CA PHE A 933 -1.23 13.17 -0.17
C PHE A 933 -1.10 11.93 0.72
N GLY A 934 -0.20 11.97 1.70
CA GLY A 934 0.02 10.91 2.67
C GLY A 934 -0.40 11.31 4.08
N LEU A 935 -0.96 10.38 4.84
CA LEU A 935 -1.33 10.59 6.23
C LEU A 935 -0.97 9.37 7.07
N HIS A 936 -0.20 9.57 8.14
CA HIS A 936 -0.01 8.57 9.18
C HIS A 936 -0.71 9.02 10.46
N THR A 937 -1.76 8.30 10.82
CA THR A 937 -2.58 8.52 12.03
C THR A 937 -3.37 7.25 12.39
N ARG A 938 -3.74 7.09 13.65
CA ARG A 938 -4.61 6.02 14.15
C ARG A 938 -6.02 6.49 14.51
N ILE A 939 -6.30 7.77 14.31
CA ILE A 939 -7.59 8.39 14.61
C ILE A 939 -8.43 8.38 13.33
N GLU A 940 -9.52 7.61 13.30
CA GLU A 940 -10.35 7.44 12.10
C GLU A 940 -11.09 8.74 11.75
N GLY A 941 -11.61 9.46 12.74
CA GLY A 941 -12.21 10.78 12.56
C GLY A 941 -11.24 11.79 11.94
N ARG A 942 -9.95 11.70 12.26
CA ARG A 942 -8.90 12.53 11.66
C ARG A 942 -8.64 12.12 10.20
N VAL A 943 -8.65 10.83 9.89
CA VAL A 943 -8.60 10.35 8.50
C VAL A 943 -9.73 10.97 7.69
N GLN A 944 -10.97 10.90 8.20
CA GLN A 944 -12.13 11.46 7.53
C GLN A 944 -12.01 12.98 7.36
N HIS A 945 -11.59 13.70 8.40
CA HIS A 945 -11.34 15.14 8.36
C HIS A 945 -10.36 15.54 7.24
N PHE A 946 -9.26 14.80 7.09
CA PHE A 946 -8.31 15.02 5.99
C PHE A 946 -8.88 14.65 4.63
N VAL A 947 -9.60 13.53 4.50
CA VAL A 947 -10.23 13.10 3.25
C VAL A 947 -11.24 14.15 2.75
N ASP A 948 -11.98 14.77 3.66
CA ASP A 948 -12.95 15.81 3.34
C ASP A 948 -12.31 17.18 3.06
N GLY A 949 -11.22 17.51 3.77
CA GLY A 949 -10.56 18.82 3.69
C GLY A 949 -9.46 18.96 2.63
N ILE A 950 -8.73 17.88 2.30
CA ILE A 950 -7.58 17.97 1.39
C ILE A 950 -8.02 17.94 -0.08
N HIS A 951 -7.38 18.78 -0.90
CA HIS A 951 -7.62 18.87 -2.33
C HIS A 951 -6.53 18.10 -3.08
N ALA A 952 -6.64 16.77 -3.07
CA ALA A 952 -5.71 15.88 -3.76
C ALA A 952 -6.44 14.72 -4.43
N GLY A 953 -5.98 14.34 -5.61
CA GLY A 953 -6.58 13.24 -6.37
C GLY A 953 -6.33 11.87 -5.75
N ASN A 954 -5.19 11.64 -5.09
CA ASN A 954 -4.85 10.35 -4.48
C ASN A 954 -4.40 10.55 -3.01
N ILE A 955 -5.13 9.93 -2.09
CA ILE A 955 -4.91 10.01 -0.65
C ILE A 955 -4.48 8.63 -0.13
N TYR A 956 -3.39 8.57 0.62
CA TYR A 956 -2.81 7.34 1.15
C TYR A 956 -2.70 7.41 2.66
N VAL A 957 -3.30 6.44 3.36
CA VAL A 957 -3.37 6.42 4.82
C VAL A 957 -2.61 5.23 5.38
N ASN A 958 -1.67 5.50 6.28
CA ASN A 958 -0.79 4.54 6.95
C ASN A 958 0.03 3.64 6.01
N ARG A 959 0.43 4.20 4.87
CA ARG A 959 1.28 3.55 3.87
C ARG A 959 2.06 4.60 3.08
N ASN A 960 3.01 4.15 2.27
CA ASN A 960 3.64 5.03 1.29
C ASN A 960 2.63 5.57 0.26
N GLN A 961 2.97 6.71 -0.36
CA GLN A 961 2.11 7.43 -1.31
C GLN A 961 2.52 7.27 -2.78
N ILE A 962 3.19 6.17 -3.12
CA ILE A 962 3.72 5.87 -4.45
C ILE A 962 3.20 4.53 -4.96
N GLY A 963 3.36 4.27 -6.26
CA GLY A 963 3.03 2.96 -6.84
C GLY A 963 1.53 2.66 -6.87
N ALA A 964 0.74 3.65 -7.30
CA ALA A 964 -0.70 3.49 -7.52
C ALA A 964 -0.97 2.33 -8.49
N VAL A 965 -1.91 1.45 -8.15
CA VAL A 965 -2.25 0.26 -8.92
C VAL A 965 -3.45 0.55 -9.82
N VAL A 966 -3.30 0.31 -11.12
CA VAL A 966 -4.34 0.50 -12.14
C VAL A 966 -5.63 -0.22 -11.76
N GLY A 967 -6.77 0.47 -11.76
CA GLY A 967 -8.07 -0.07 -11.39
C GLY A 967 -8.33 -0.26 -9.89
N SER A 968 -7.31 -0.05 -9.03
CA SER A 968 -7.45 -0.08 -7.57
C SER A 968 -7.29 1.30 -6.96
N GLN A 969 -6.26 2.03 -7.37
CA GLN A 969 -6.06 3.45 -7.04
C GLN A 969 -5.90 4.24 -8.34
N PRO A 970 -6.98 4.49 -9.10
CA PRO A 970 -6.94 5.37 -10.27
C PRO A 970 -6.10 6.62 -9.99
N PHE A 971 -5.18 6.92 -10.89
CA PHE A 971 -4.12 7.89 -10.62
C PHE A 971 -4.27 9.15 -11.46
N GLY A 972 -4.17 10.30 -10.80
CA GLY A 972 -4.27 11.61 -11.43
C GLY A 972 -4.68 12.67 -10.42
N GLY A 973 -4.34 13.93 -10.70
CA GLY A 973 -4.52 15.03 -9.75
C GLY A 973 -5.65 16.00 -10.09
N GLU A 974 -5.76 17.04 -9.26
CA GLU A 974 -6.59 18.22 -9.51
C GLU A 974 -5.74 19.51 -9.53
N GLY A 975 -6.32 20.61 -10.02
CA GLY A 975 -5.62 21.89 -10.12
C GLY A 975 -4.41 21.86 -11.05
N LEU A 976 -3.25 22.31 -10.56
CA LEU A 976 -1.98 22.36 -11.31
C LEU A 976 -1.39 20.97 -11.60
N SER A 977 -1.93 19.92 -10.98
CA SER A 977 -1.46 18.54 -11.11
C SER A 977 -2.13 17.75 -12.23
N GLY A 978 -3.21 18.26 -12.82
CA GLY A 978 -3.72 17.69 -14.04
C GLY A 978 -5.15 18.08 -14.38
N THR A 979 -5.56 17.72 -15.59
CA THR A 979 -6.93 17.93 -16.08
C THR A 979 -7.87 16.81 -15.64
N GLY A 980 -7.32 15.61 -15.39
CA GLY A 980 -8.05 14.36 -15.43
C GLY A 980 -8.59 14.05 -16.84
N PRO A 981 -9.39 12.97 -16.98
CA PRO A 981 -9.71 11.98 -15.95
C PRO A 981 -8.50 11.14 -15.52
N LYS A 982 -8.63 10.39 -14.42
CA LYS A 982 -7.54 9.58 -13.87
C LYS A 982 -7.14 8.44 -14.80
N ALA A 983 -5.83 8.28 -15.02
CA ALA A 983 -5.29 7.08 -15.65
C ALA A 983 -5.61 5.84 -14.80
N GLY A 984 -5.95 4.74 -15.46
CA GLY A 984 -6.35 3.50 -14.80
C GLY A 984 -7.68 3.59 -14.04
N GLY A 985 -8.48 4.63 -14.30
CA GLY A 985 -9.81 4.83 -13.75
C GLY A 985 -10.94 4.61 -14.77
N PRO A 986 -12.18 4.48 -14.29
CA PRO A 986 -13.34 4.16 -15.11
C PRO A 986 -13.71 5.29 -16.10
N HIS A 987 -13.32 6.53 -15.80
CA HIS A 987 -13.67 7.69 -16.63
C HIS A 987 -12.64 8.02 -17.73
N TYR A 988 -11.49 7.34 -17.75
CA TYR A 988 -10.38 7.65 -18.67
C TYR A 988 -10.74 7.43 -20.13
N LEU A 989 -11.24 6.23 -20.48
CA LEU A 989 -11.52 5.85 -21.86
C LEU A 989 -12.60 6.73 -22.51
N ARG A 990 -13.59 7.20 -21.73
CA ARG A 990 -14.65 8.09 -22.22
C ARG A 990 -14.08 9.40 -22.78
N ARG A 991 -12.94 9.87 -22.28
CA ARG A 991 -12.32 11.10 -22.77
C ARG A 991 -11.71 10.95 -24.16
N PHE A 992 -11.31 9.74 -24.57
CA PHE A 992 -10.84 9.40 -25.92
C PHE A 992 -11.98 9.17 -26.94
N ARG A 993 -13.22 9.34 -26.50
CA ARG A 993 -14.46 9.21 -27.27
C ARG A 993 -15.21 10.54 -27.26
N LYS A 994 -16.07 10.77 -28.24
CA LYS A 994 -16.99 11.93 -28.27
C LYS A 994 -18.43 11.47 -28.49
N GLY A 995 -19.38 12.20 -27.92
CA GLY A 995 -20.81 12.05 -28.21
C GLY A 995 -21.19 12.71 -29.55
N PRO A 996 -22.44 12.52 -30.01
CA PRO A 996 -22.93 13.12 -31.25
C PRO A 996 -22.88 14.67 -31.20
N GLU A 997 -22.50 15.29 -32.31
CA GLU A 997 -22.41 16.75 -32.43
C GLU A 997 -23.80 17.40 -32.37
N ALA A 998 -23.95 18.40 -31.50
CA ALA A 998 -25.08 19.31 -31.48
C ALA A 998 -24.50 20.74 -31.46
N GLY A 999 -24.38 21.35 -32.63
CA GLY A 999 -23.98 22.75 -32.76
C GLY A 999 -25.22 23.60 -33.02
N THR A 1000 -25.58 24.46 -32.08
CA THR A 1000 -26.59 25.51 -32.30
C THR A 1000 -25.88 26.84 -32.55
N GLU A 1001 -26.43 27.66 -33.45
CA GLU A 1001 -26.00 29.05 -33.59
C GLU A 1001 -26.28 29.82 -32.30
N VAL A 1002 -25.35 30.71 -31.92
CA VAL A 1002 -25.52 31.52 -30.72
C VAL A 1002 -26.39 32.73 -31.07
N GLY A 1003 -27.48 32.98 -30.33
CA GLY A 1003 -28.37 34.14 -30.54
C GLY A 1003 -27.77 35.47 -30.07
N GLU A 1004 -28.09 36.60 -30.70
CA GLU A 1004 -27.52 37.92 -30.33
C GLU A 1004 -27.84 38.31 -28.87
N GLY A 1005 -26.92 39.02 -28.21
CA GLY A 1005 -27.09 39.47 -26.82
C GLY A 1005 -26.14 40.61 -26.48
N HIS A 1006 -26.49 41.40 -25.47
CA HIS A 1006 -25.63 42.49 -25.01
C HIS A 1006 -24.35 41.95 -24.34
N LYS A 1007 -23.31 42.78 -24.27
CA LYS A 1007 -22.04 42.42 -23.66
C LYS A 1007 -22.13 42.52 -22.13
N VAL A 1008 -21.80 41.42 -21.46
CA VAL A 1008 -21.67 41.33 -20.00
C VAL A 1008 -20.22 41.62 -19.62
N THR A 1009 -20.03 42.58 -18.70
CA THR A 1009 -18.70 43.08 -18.30
C THR A 1009 -18.01 42.13 -17.30
N ALA A 1010 -16.69 42.22 -17.16
CA ALA A 1010 -15.96 41.45 -16.13
C ALA A 1010 -16.46 41.72 -14.70
N THR A 1011 -16.79 42.98 -14.37
CA THR A 1011 -17.31 43.34 -13.05
C THR A 1011 -18.65 42.66 -12.81
N GLU A 1012 -19.55 42.70 -13.80
CA GLU A 1012 -20.85 42.05 -13.71
C GLU A 1012 -20.73 40.52 -13.58
N LEU A 1013 -19.80 39.89 -14.31
CA LEU A 1013 -19.49 38.48 -14.14
C LEU A 1013 -18.97 38.17 -12.73
N ALA A 1014 -18.01 38.96 -12.24
CA ALA A 1014 -17.36 38.77 -10.95
C ALA A 1014 -18.33 38.94 -9.78
N ASP A 1015 -19.18 39.96 -9.83
CA ASP A 1015 -20.16 40.29 -8.78
C ASP A 1015 -21.27 39.23 -8.65
N ASN A 1016 -21.48 38.42 -9.70
CA ASN A 1016 -22.53 37.41 -9.76
C ASN A 1016 -22.00 35.97 -9.67
N VAL A 1017 -20.68 35.75 -9.54
CA VAL A 1017 -20.16 34.37 -9.38
C VAL A 1017 -20.66 33.78 -8.06
N PRO A 1018 -21.43 32.68 -8.08
CA PRO A 1018 -21.91 32.08 -6.83
C PRO A 1018 -20.78 31.46 -6.02
N ASP A 1019 -20.94 31.50 -4.70
CA ASP A 1019 -20.05 30.80 -3.78
C ASP A 1019 -20.27 29.27 -3.88
N PRO A 1020 -19.23 28.47 -4.17
CA PRO A 1020 -19.33 27.00 -4.20
C PRO A 1020 -19.72 26.38 -2.85
N THR A 1021 -19.57 27.11 -1.74
CA THR A 1021 -19.97 26.66 -0.39
C THR A 1021 -21.41 27.01 -0.03
N PHE A 1022 -22.11 27.78 -0.88
CA PHE A 1022 -23.43 28.30 -0.59
C PHE A 1022 -24.43 27.19 -0.24
N GLY A 1023 -25.04 27.31 0.94
CA GLY A 1023 -26.04 26.38 1.45
C GLY A 1023 -25.55 24.93 1.64
N GLY A 1024 -24.23 24.70 1.64
CA GLY A 1024 -23.64 23.36 1.70
C GLY A 1024 -23.97 22.49 0.48
N TRP A 1025 -24.29 23.10 -0.67
CA TRP A 1025 -24.79 22.36 -1.84
C TRP A 1025 -23.83 21.26 -2.33
N SER A 1026 -22.53 21.51 -2.27
CA SER A 1026 -21.47 20.61 -2.74
C SER A 1026 -21.47 19.23 -2.07
N THR A 1027 -21.92 19.14 -0.81
CA THR A 1027 -21.91 17.89 -0.01
C THR A 1027 -23.28 17.24 0.12
N ARG A 1028 -24.34 17.80 -0.50
CA ARG A 1028 -25.69 17.26 -0.40
C ARG A 1028 -25.84 15.94 -1.19
N PRO A 1029 -26.39 14.87 -0.58
CA PRO A 1029 -26.66 13.61 -1.29
C PRO A 1029 -27.92 13.69 -2.18
N ASP A 1030 -28.87 14.60 -1.87
CA ASP A 1030 -30.18 14.70 -2.51
C ASP A 1030 -30.26 15.67 -3.70
N ARG A 1031 -29.10 16.13 -4.21
CA ARG A 1031 -28.98 17.15 -5.28
C ARG A 1031 -29.87 16.84 -6.49
N VAL A 1032 -29.78 15.63 -7.05
CA VAL A 1032 -30.57 15.23 -8.23
C VAL A 1032 -32.08 15.22 -7.94
N ALA A 1033 -32.48 14.80 -6.73
CA ALA A 1033 -33.89 14.78 -6.34
C ALA A 1033 -34.46 16.20 -6.21
N ILE A 1034 -33.70 17.13 -5.64
CA ILE A 1034 -34.06 18.55 -5.55
C ILE A 1034 -34.21 19.16 -6.94
N LEU A 1035 -33.24 18.94 -7.83
CA LEU A 1035 -33.30 19.44 -9.20
C LEU A 1035 -34.54 18.88 -9.94
N ARG A 1036 -34.80 17.58 -9.83
CA ARG A 1036 -35.98 16.92 -10.42
C ARG A 1036 -37.29 17.55 -9.93
N LYS A 1037 -37.39 17.87 -8.63
CA LYS A 1037 -38.57 18.53 -8.03
C LYS A 1037 -38.80 19.93 -8.59
N HIS A 1038 -37.75 20.73 -8.72
CA HIS A 1038 -37.86 22.11 -9.23
C HIS A 1038 -38.16 22.17 -10.73
N LEU A 1039 -37.60 21.25 -11.51
CA LEU A 1039 -37.71 21.25 -12.97
C LEU A 1039 -39.03 20.69 -13.50
N ARG A 1040 -39.76 19.87 -12.71
CA ARG A 1040 -41.06 19.28 -13.09
C ARG A 1040 -41.05 18.63 -14.49
N GLY A 1041 -39.97 17.91 -14.82
CA GLY A 1041 -39.80 17.22 -16.10
C GLY A 1041 -39.03 17.99 -17.18
N LYS A 1042 -38.74 19.29 -17.00
CA LYS A 1042 -37.83 20.03 -17.88
C LYS A 1042 -36.39 19.49 -17.76
N GLY A 1043 -35.66 19.41 -18.87
CA GLY A 1043 -34.28 18.92 -18.88
C GLY A 1043 -34.12 17.45 -18.46
N ALA A 1044 -35.14 16.61 -18.70
CA ALA A 1044 -35.17 15.21 -18.26
C ALA A 1044 -33.93 14.39 -18.68
N ALA A 1045 -33.41 14.60 -19.90
CA ALA A 1045 -32.21 13.92 -20.39
C ALA A 1045 -30.95 14.29 -19.57
N ALA A 1046 -30.79 15.56 -19.21
CA ALA A 1046 -29.68 16.01 -18.38
C ALA A 1046 -29.77 15.48 -16.94
N ILE A 1047 -30.98 15.43 -16.38
CA ILE A 1047 -31.23 14.78 -15.09
C ILE A 1047 -30.92 13.28 -15.14
N ALA A 1048 -31.34 12.59 -16.20
CA ALA A 1048 -31.10 11.16 -16.37
C ALA A 1048 -29.60 10.86 -16.51
N ALA A 1049 -28.88 11.65 -17.32
CA ALA A 1049 -27.43 11.54 -17.46
C ALA A 1049 -26.71 11.79 -16.12
N ALA A 1050 -27.06 12.86 -15.40
CA ALA A 1050 -26.46 13.12 -14.09
C ALA A 1050 -26.79 12.00 -13.07
N ALA A 1051 -28.01 11.45 -13.11
CA ALA A 1051 -28.43 10.36 -12.22
C ALA A 1051 -27.76 9.02 -12.53
N SER A 1052 -27.12 8.86 -13.71
CA SER A 1052 -26.39 7.62 -14.03
C SER A 1052 -24.97 7.60 -13.49
N LEU A 1053 -24.48 8.71 -12.91
CA LEU A 1053 -23.22 8.73 -12.18
C LEU A 1053 -23.46 8.47 -10.71
N ASP A 1054 -22.64 7.60 -10.14
CA ASP A 1054 -22.56 7.43 -8.70
C ASP A 1054 -21.64 8.51 -8.13
N PHE A 1055 -22.23 9.47 -7.43
CA PHE A 1055 -21.49 10.50 -6.68
C PHE A 1055 -21.16 10.05 -5.25
N GLY A 1056 -21.52 8.82 -4.88
CA GLY A 1056 -21.11 8.18 -3.65
C GLY A 1056 -19.68 7.66 -3.70
N GLN A 1057 -19.31 6.95 -2.64
CA GLN A 1057 -18.03 6.26 -2.54
C GLN A 1057 -18.17 4.85 -3.09
N VAL A 1058 -17.32 4.49 -4.04
CA VAL A 1058 -17.29 3.18 -4.70
C VAL A 1058 -16.05 2.42 -4.23
N ASP A 1059 -16.25 1.20 -3.74
CA ASP A 1059 -15.15 0.29 -3.41
C ASP A 1059 -14.50 -0.25 -4.70
N LEU A 1060 -13.17 -0.19 -4.73
CA LEU A 1060 -12.35 -0.72 -5.82
C LEU A 1060 -11.65 -2.01 -5.39
N PRO A 1061 -11.51 -2.99 -6.28
CA PRO A 1061 -10.84 -4.24 -5.95
C PRO A 1061 -9.35 -4.00 -5.69
N GLY A 1062 -8.76 -4.78 -4.79
CA GLY A 1062 -7.36 -4.65 -4.39
C GLY A 1062 -6.87 -5.86 -3.60
N PRO A 1063 -5.60 -5.85 -3.14
CA PRO A 1063 -5.11 -6.88 -2.23
C PRO A 1063 -5.85 -6.80 -0.89
N THR A 1064 -5.89 -7.91 -0.16
CA THR A 1064 -6.40 -7.94 1.20
C THR A 1064 -5.60 -7.02 2.11
N GLY A 1065 -6.25 -6.47 3.13
CA GLY A 1065 -5.59 -5.54 4.07
C GLY A 1065 -5.40 -4.14 3.52
N GLU A 1066 -6.13 -3.79 2.46
CA GLU A 1066 -6.26 -2.45 1.92
C GLU A 1066 -7.74 -2.15 1.64
N ALA A 1067 -8.19 -0.96 2.01
CA ALA A 1067 -9.47 -0.41 1.56
C ALA A 1067 -9.20 0.64 0.50
N ASN A 1068 -9.72 0.41 -0.70
CA ASN A 1068 -9.52 1.25 -1.86
C ASN A 1068 -10.86 1.79 -2.32
N THR A 1069 -11.02 3.10 -2.34
CA THR A 1069 -12.29 3.72 -2.70
C THR A 1069 -12.10 4.87 -3.67
N LEU A 1070 -13.08 5.05 -4.55
CA LEU A 1070 -13.18 6.15 -5.49
C LEU A 1070 -14.45 6.95 -5.22
N SER A 1071 -14.33 8.27 -5.13
CA SER A 1071 -15.49 9.16 -5.05
C SER A 1071 -15.39 10.28 -6.09
N LEU A 1072 -16.53 10.89 -6.40
CA LEU A 1072 -16.62 12.04 -7.27
C LEU A 1072 -16.86 13.31 -6.45
N ALA A 1073 -15.93 14.25 -6.52
CA ALA A 1073 -16.03 15.57 -5.90
C ALA A 1073 -16.39 16.64 -6.94
N PRO A 1074 -17.10 17.73 -6.57
CA PRO A 1074 -17.32 18.85 -7.48
C PRO A 1074 -15.99 19.50 -7.89
N ARG A 1075 -15.94 20.03 -9.12
CA ARG A 1075 -14.80 20.82 -9.60
C ARG A 1075 -14.72 22.23 -9.02
N GLY A 1076 -15.86 22.78 -8.60
CA GLY A 1076 -15.94 24.10 -7.97
C GLY A 1076 -16.92 25.00 -8.71
N ARG A 1077 -16.40 25.96 -9.49
CA ARG A 1077 -17.17 26.98 -10.21
C ARG A 1077 -17.26 26.66 -11.70
N VAL A 1078 -18.47 26.62 -12.24
CA VAL A 1078 -18.76 26.30 -13.63
C VAL A 1078 -19.38 27.50 -14.33
N LEU A 1079 -18.80 27.91 -15.45
CA LEU A 1079 -19.39 28.90 -16.36
C LEU A 1079 -20.16 28.17 -17.48
N CYS A 1080 -21.49 28.29 -17.48
CA CYS A 1080 -22.35 27.70 -18.51
C CYS A 1080 -22.69 28.75 -19.57
N LEU A 1081 -22.35 28.49 -20.82
CA LEU A 1081 -22.47 29.40 -21.96
C LEU A 1081 -23.36 28.82 -23.08
N GLY A 1082 -24.32 27.95 -22.74
CA GLY A 1082 -25.17 27.26 -23.70
C GLY A 1082 -25.70 28.19 -24.81
N PRO A 1083 -25.60 27.80 -26.10
CA PRO A 1083 -25.98 28.66 -27.23
C PRO A 1083 -27.48 28.92 -27.32
N ASP A 1084 -28.28 28.06 -26.68
CA ASP A 1084 -29.73 28.11 -26.60
C ASP A 1084 -30.22 27.73 -25.19
N ALA A 1085 -31.52 27.94 -24.93
CA ALA A 1085 -32.12 27.75 -23.62
C ALA A 1085 -32.06 26.28 -23.12
N ASP A 1086 -32.24 25.30 -24.00
CA ASP A 1086 -32.28 23.88 -23.62
C ASP A 1086 -30.88 23.36 -23.28
N THR A 1087 -29.88 23.76 -24.05
CA THR A 1087 -28.48 23.43 -23.82
C THR A 1087 -27.95 24.10 -22.56
N LEU A 1088 -28.26 25.38 -22.36
CA LEU A 1088 -27.90 26.11 -21.13
C LEU A 1088 -28.51 25.43 -19.90
N LEU A 1089 -29.79 25.04 -19.99
CA LEU A 1089 -30.47 24.31 -18.94
C LEU A 1089 -29.80 22.95 -18.67
N ALA A 1090 -29.45 22.20 -19.72
CA ALA A 1090 -28.78 20.90 -19.58
C ALA A 1090 -27.40 21.02 -18.92
N GLN A 1091 -26.59 22.00 -19.30
CA GLN A 1091 -25.28 22.29 -18.68
C GLN A 1091 -25.46 22.66 -17.20
N THR A 1092 -26.39 23.57 -16.91
CA THR A 1092 -26.69 24.03 -15.55
C THR A 1092 -27.13 22.87 -14.66
N ILE A 1093 -28.00 21.98 -15.15
CA ILE A 1093 -28.47 20.79 -14.44
C ILE A 1093 -27.30 19.89 -14.06
N GLN A 1094 -26.43 19.55 -15.02
CA GLN A 1094 -25.33 18.62 -14.78
C GLN A 1094 -24.29 19.21 -13.81
N ALA A 1095 -23.97 20.49 -13.99
CA ALA A 1095 -23.05 21.20 -13.11
C ALA A 1095 -23.56 21.26 -11.66
N LEU A 1096 -24.83 21.63 -11.46
CA LEU A 1096 -25.46 21.63 -10.13
C LEU A 1096 -25.59 20.21 -9.55
N ALA A 1097 -25.93 19.22 -10.38
CA ALA A 1097 -26.05 17.83 -9.92
C ALA A 1097 -24.72 17.27 -9.41
N ALA A 1098 -23.61 17.63 -10.05
CA ALA A 1098 -22.25 17.31 -9.60
C ALA A 1098 -21.79 18.14 -8.38
N GLY A 1099 -22.58 19.12 -7.92
CA GLY A 1099 -22.31 19.92 -6.72
C GLY A 1099 -21.61 21.25 -6.95
N ASN A 1100 -21.49 21.69 -8.20
CA ASN A 1100 -20.76 22.91 -8.53
C ASN A 1100 -21.63 24.16 -8.32
N ALA A 1101 -20.97 25.29 -8.08
CA ALA A 1101 -21.58 26.61 -8.26
C ALA A 1101 -21.63 26.95 -9.75
N VAL A 1102 -22.74 27.55 -10.20
CA VAL A 1102 -22.99 27.80 -11.62
C VAL A 1102 -23.24 29.28 -11.90
N LEU A 1103 -22.42 29.87 -12.75
CA LEU A 1103 -22.73 31.11 -13.43
C LEU A 1103 -23.20 30.79 -14.85
N ALA A 1104 -24.47 31.05 -15.15
CA ALA A 1104 -25.05 30.87 -16.47
C ALA A 1104 -25.13 32.21 -17.20
N VAL A 1105 -24.47 32.34 -18.35
CA VAL A 1105 -24.44 33.58 -19.13
C VAL A 1105 -24.80 33.28 -20.57
N ALA A 1106 -26.02 33.64 -20.95
CA ALA A 1106 -26.52 33.49 -22.31
C ALA A 1106 -27.71 34.43 -22.54
N PRO A 1107 -28.01 34.79 -23.80
CA PRO A 1107 -29.25 35.49 -24.13
C PRO A 1107 -30.48 34.74 -23.60
N GLY A 1108 -31.30 35.40 -22.79
CA GLY A 1108 -32.49 34.81 -22.17
C GLY A 1108 -32.21 33.84 -21.01
N ALA A 1109 -30.98 33.78 -20.47
CA ALA A 1109 -30.62 32.87 -19.38
C ALA A 1109 -31.56 32.95 -18.14
N PRO A 1110 -31.96 34.13 -17.63
CA PRO A 1110 -32.88 34.20 -16.48
C PRO A 1110 -34.23 33.53 -16.75
N ALA A 1111 -34.75 33.62 -17.98
CA ALA A 1111 -36.00 33.00 -18.36
C ALA A 1111 -35.85 31.47 -18.48
N ALA A 1112 -34.79 31.01 -19.15
CA ALA A 1112 -34.47 29.59 -19.32
C ALA A 1112 -34.30 28.85 -17.98
N LEU A 1113 -33.71 29.53 -16.99
CA LEU A 1113 -33.38 28.97 -15.68
C LEU A 1113 -34.36 29.35 -14.57
N SER A 1114 -35.47 30.03 -14.89
CA SER A 1114 -36.48 30.50 -13.92
C SER A 1114 -37.02 29.43 -12.96
N ALA A 1115 -36.98 28.14 -13.35
CA ALA A 1115 -37.36 27.03 -12.48
C ALA A 1115 -36.36 26.77 -11.33
N LEU A 1116 -35.10 27.18 -11.50
CA LEU A 1116 -33.98 26.96 -10.60
C LEU A 1116 -33.55 28.25 -9.86
N THR A 1117 -33.62 29.41 -10.51
CA THR A 1117 -33.21 30.69 -9.93
C THR A 1117 -34.06 31.06 -8.71
N GLY A 1118 -33.43 31.56 -7.65
CA GLY A 1118 -34.12 31.95 -6.41
C GLY A 1118 -34.63 30.79 -5.55
N LYS A 1119 -34.16 29.55 -5.79
CA LYS A 1119 -34.55 28.34 -5.01
C LYS A 1119 -33.53 27.91 -3.96
N GLY A 1120 -32.59 28.77 -3.59
CA GLY A 1120 -31.51 28.43 -2.66
C GLY A 1120 -30.45 27.51 -3.27
N LEU A 1121 -30.29 27.54 -4.59
CA LEU A 1121 -29.23 26.85 -5.33
C LEU A 1121 -28.05 27.82 -5.56
N PRO A 1122 -26.79 27.34 -5.64
CA PRO A 1122 -25.63 28.18 -5.98
C PRO A 1122 -25.62 28.50 -7.48
N LEU A 1123 -26.62 29.26 -7.93
CA LEU A 1123 -26.87 29.58 -9.33
C LEU A 1123 -27.14 31.08 -9.50
N ALA A 1124 -26.40 31.70 -10.40
CA ALA A 1124 -26.70 33.02 -10.95
C ALA A 1124 -26.88 32.92 -12.46
N ALA A 1125 -27.80 33.72 -13.01
CA ALA A 1125 -28.11 33.76 -14.43
C ALA A 1125 -28.08 35.21 -14.92
N ILE A 1126 -27.26 35.48 -15.94
CA ILE A 1126 -27.12 36.79 -16.56
C ILE A 1126 -27.57 36.69 -18.01
N ASP A 1127 -28.49 37.58 -18.40
CA ASP A 1127 -28.87 37.74 -19.81
C ASP A 1127 -27.72 38.42 -20.57
N GLY A 1128 -27.31 37.90 -21.72
CA GLY A 1128 -26.23 38.48 -22.53
C GLY A 1128 -25.09 37.51 -22.81
N ARG A 1129 -23.94 38.05 -23.22
CA ARG A 1129 -22.74 37.26 -23.57
C ARG A 1129 -21.50 37.84 -22.89
N PRO A 1130 -20.61 37.00 -22.32
CA PRO A 1130 -19.38 37.49 -21.72
C PRO A 1130 -18.45 38.08 -22.80
N ASP A 1131 -17.82 39.21 -22.51
CA ASP A 1131 -16.73 39.69 -23.37
C ASP A 1131 -15.51 38.75 -23.27
N PRO A 1132 -15.01 38.19 -24.39
CA PRO A 1132 -13.90 37.23 -24.41
C PRO A 1132 -12.61 37.72 -23.74
N VAL A 1133 -12.32 39.03 -23.80
CA VAL A 1133 -11.09 39.59 -23.22
C VAL A 1133 -11.23 39.73 -21.71
N GLU A 1134 -12.38 40.22 -21.27
CA GLU A 1134 -12.65 40.52 -19.86
C GLU A 1134 -12.87 39.25 -19.03
N ALA A 1135 -13.50 38.22 -19.62
CA ALA A 1135 -13.79 36.93 -18.97
C ALA A 1135 -12.53 36.12 -18.58
N ARG A 1136 -11.35 36.49 -19.09
CA ARG A 1136 -10.06 35.83 -18.76
C ARG A 1136 -9.72 35.90 -17.27
N SER A 1137 -10.18 36.96 -16.60
CA SER A 1137 -9.90 37.19 -15.17
C SER A 1137 -10.84 36.44 -14.22
N LEU A 1138 -11.96 35.91 -14.73
CA LEU A 1138 -13.00 35.25 -13.93
C LEU A 1138 -12.46 33.97 -13.29
N ARG A 1139 -12.67 33.73 -12.00
CA ARG A 1139 -12.21 32.48 -11.35
C ARG A 1139 -13.22 31.35 -11.60
N VAL A 1140 -12.91 30.47 -12.55
CA VAL A 1140 -13.73 29.31 -12.94
C VAL A 1140 -12.85 28.08 -13.07
N ASP A 1141 -13.45 26.93 -12.74
CA ASP A 1141 -12.81 25.61 -12.72
C ASP A 1141 -13.27 24.75 -13.90
N VAL A 1142 -14.40 25.10 -14.53
CA VAL A 1142 -14.92 24.49 -15.77
C VAL A 1142 -15.63 25.55 -16.61
N VAL A 1143 -15.53 25.43 -17.94
CA VAL A 1143 -16.39 26.18 -18.88
C VAL A 1143 -17.16 25.19 -19.74
N ALA A 1144 -18.48 25.36 -19.84
CA ALA A 1144 -19.34 24.54 -20.68
C ALA A 1144 -19.88 25.37 -21.85
N PHE A 1145 -19.62 24.94 -23.08
CA PHE A 1145 -20.07 25.60 -24.30
C PHE A 1145 -20.24 24.60 -25.44
N SER A 1146 -21.47 24.42 -25.92
CA SER A 1146 -21.84 23.44 -26.96
C SER A 1146 -22.44 24.14 -28.19
N GLY A 1147 -21.75 25.15 -28.72
CA GLY A 1147 -22.16 25.90 -29.92
C GLY A 1147 -21.31 25.56 -31.15
N MET A 1148 -21.54 26.32 -32.24
CA MET A 1148 -20.79 26.16 -33.49
C MET A 1148 -19.26 26.25 -33.31
N PRO A 1149 -18.46 25.51 -34.12
CA PRO A 1149 -17.00 25.44 -33.99
C PRO A 1149 -16.30 26.81 -33.92
N GLU A 1150 -16.75 27.79 -34.69
CA GLU A 1150 -16.16 29.13 -34.75
C GLU A 1150 -16.26 29.84 -33.40
N ALA A 1151 -17.43 29.77 -32.76
CA ALA A 1151 -17.65 30.33 -31.43
C ALA A 1151 -16.91 29.54 -30.35
N ALA A 1152 -16.89 28.21 -30.44
CA ALA A 1152 -16.16 27.35 -29.51
C ALA A 1152 -14.65 27.61 -29.53
N ARG A 1153 -14.09 27.93 -30.71
CA ARG A 1153 -12.69 28.33 -30.87
C ARG A 1153 -12.37 29.60 -30.10
N VAL A 1154 -13.26 30.59 -30.12
CA VAL A 1154 -13.09 31.83 -29.33
C VAL A 1154 -13.05 31.50 -27.85
N VAL A 1155 -14.02 30.72 -27.35
CA VAL A 1155 -14.06 30.29 -25.94
C VAL A 1155 -12.78 29.54 -25.54
N ARG A 1156 -12.34 28.59 -26.37
CA ARG A 1156 -11.11 27.81 -26.10
C ARG A 1156 -9.86 28.68 -26.01
N LYS A 1157 -9.71 29.68 -26.89
CA LYS A 1157 -8.57 30.63 -26.86
C LYS A 1157 -8.56 31.45 -25.58
N VAL A 1158 -9.72 31.98 -25.18
CA VAL A 1158 -9.87 32.73 -23.93
C VAL A 1158 -9.45 31.89 -22.73
N ILE A 1159 -9.86 30.63 -22.69
CA ILE A 1159 -9.53 29.71 -21.60
C ILE A 1159 -8.02 29.42 -21.56
N ALA A 1160 -7.41 29.11 -22.71
CA ALA A 1160 -5.99 28.74 -22.79
C ALA A 1160 -5.02 29.87 -22.42
N GLU A 1161 -5.47 31.14 -22.49
CA GLU A 1161 -4.67 32.31 -22.11
C GLU A 1161 -4.67 32.58 -20.59
N ARG A 1162 -5.45 31.82 -19.81
CA ARG A 1162 -5.55 32.00 -18.36
C ARG A 1162 -4.30 31.50 -17.62
N ALA A 1163 -3.96 32.22 -16.55
CA ALA A 1163 -2.98 31.77 -15.57
C ALA A 1163 -3.57 30.70 -14.64
N GLY A 1164 -2.70 29.88 -14.01
CA GLY A 1164 -3.11 28.83 -13.07
C GLY A 1164 -3.41 27.49 -13.75
N PRO A 1165 -4.30 26.65 -13.19
CA PRO A 1165 -4.68 25.35 -13.75
C PRO A 1165 -5.19 25.40 -15.20
N ILE A 1166 -5.13 24.27 -15.91
CA ILE A 1166 -5.80 24.09 -17.20
C ILE A 1166 -7.30 23.92 -16.93
N VAL A 1167 -8.13 24.80 -17.48
CA VAL A 1167 -9.58 24.76 -17.27
C VAL A 1167 -10.21 23.95 -18.41
N PRO A 1168 -10.92 22.85 -18.12
CA PRO A 1168 -11.56 22.06 -19.15
C PRO A 1168 -12.71 22.82 -19.84
N LEU A 1169 -12.78 22.67 -21.17
CA LEU A 1169 -13.93 23.04 -21.98
C LEU A 1169 -14.82 21.82 -22.21
N VAL A 1170 -16.03 21.86 -21.66
CA VAL A 1170 -17.07 20.83 -21.89
C VAL A 1170 -17.87 21.23 -23.13
N SER A 1171 -17.55 20.59 -24.26
CA SER A 1171 -18.21 20.87 -25.55
C SER A 1171 -19.46 20.01 -25.79
N GLU A 1172 -19.60 18.89 -25.09
CA GLU A 1172 -20.74 17.98 -25.24
C GLU A 1172 -21.93 18.44 -24.39
N VAL A 1173 -23.15 18.34 -24.94
CA VAL A 1173 -24.38 18.74 -24.23
C VAL A 1173 -24.60 17.89 -22.98
N LEU A 1174 -24.35 16.57 -23.07
CA LEU A 1174 -24.53 15.61 -21.99
C LEU A 1174 -23.20 14.90 -21.68
N ASN A 1175 -22.51 15.36 -20.64
CA ASN A 1175 -21.29 14.73 -20.11
C ASN A 1175 -21.11 15.09 -18.62
N PRO A 1176 -21.89 14.49 -17.72
CA PRO A 1176 -21.91 14.88 -16.31
C PRO A 1176 -20.57 14.61 -15.61
N ALA A 1177 -19.79 13.63 -16.07
CA ALA A 1177 -18.50 13.27 -15.46
C ALA A 1177 -17.44 14.36 -15.64
N ALA A 1178 -17.58 15.19 -16.68
CA ALA A 1178 -16.67 16.31 -16.92
C ALA A 1178 -16.79 17.44 -15.87
N TYR A 1179 -17.86 17.43 -15.06
CA TYR A 1179 -18.09 18.40 -13.99
C TYR A 1179 -17.64 17.92 -12.60
N ALA A 1180 -16.95 16.77 -12.54
CA ALA A 1180 -16.43 16.20 -11.29
C ALA A 1180 -14.92 15.95 -11.36
N HIS A 1181 -14.28 15.98 -10.19
CA HIS A 1181 -12.98 15.38 -9.92
C HIS A 1181 -13.17 13.96 -9.39
N GLU A 1182 -12.26 13.08 -9.76
CA GLU A 1182 -12.15 11.77 -9.12
C GLU A 1182 -11.18 11.89 -7.94
N ARG A 1183 -11.53 11.33 -6.78
CA ARG A 1183 -10.64 11.22 -5.61
C ARG A 1183 -10.54 9.77 -5.18
N ALA A 1184 -9.31 9.25 -5.16
CA ALA A 1184 -9.01 7.90 -4.75
C ALA A 1184 -8.42 7.93 -3.33
N VAL A 1185 -9.00 7.15 -2.43
CA VAL A 1185 -8.51 6.98 -1.05
C VAL A 1185 -8.08 5.54 -0.88
N CYS A 1186 -6.86 5.35 -0.38
CA CYS A 1186 -6.28 4.05 -0.10
C CYS A 1186 -5.84 3.99 1.36
N VAL A 1187 -6.49 3.13 2.14
CA VAL A 1187 -6.20 2.93 3.56
C VAL A 1187 -5.54 1.58 3.77
N ASP A 1188 -4.36 1.57 4.41
CA ASP A 1188 -3.80 0.32 4.93
C ASP A 1188 -4.55 -0.09 6.20
N THR A 1189 -5.46 -1.06 6.06
CA THR A 1189 -6.27 -1.57 7.18
C THR A 1189 -5.50 -2.53 8.07
N THR A 1190 -4.23 -2.81 7.76
CA THR A 1190 -3.32 -3.67 8.55
C THR A 1190 -2.30 -2.89 9.36
N ALA A 1191 -2.32 -1.55 9.28
CA ALA A 1191 -1.36 -0.69 9.98
C ALA A 1191 -1.32 -0.89 11.51
N ALA A 1192 -2.41 -1.37 12.10
CA ALA A 1192 -2.48 -1.75 13.51
C ALA A 1192 -1.67 -3.02 13.85
N GLY A 1193 -1.23 -3.81 12.87
CA GLY A 1193 -0.42 -5.02 13.08
C GLY A 1193 -1.08 -6.33 12.63
N GLY A 1194 -2.20 -6.29 11.90
CA GLY A 1194 -2.79 -7.45 11.22
C GLY A 1194 -4.18 -7.21 10.63
N ASN A 1195 -4.79 -8.23 10.02
CA ASN A 1195 -6.05 -8.17 9.28
C ASN A 1195 -7.13 -9.05 9.93
N ALA A 1196 -7.97 -8.44 10.77
CA ALA A 1196 -9.07 -9.13 11.46
C ALA A 1196 -10.07 -9.79 10.48
N SER A 1197 -10.41 -9.12 9.37
CA SER A 1197 -11.37 -9.63 8.39
C SER A 1197 -10.88 -10.92 7.70
N LEU A 1198 -9.59 -10.96 7.35
CA LEU A 1198 -8.99 -12.12 6.72
C LEU A 1198 -8.85 -13.29 7.69
N LEU A 1199 -8.53 -13.02 8.97
CA LEU A 1199 -8.45 -14.04 10.02
C LEU A 1199 -9.81 -14.69 10.33
N ALA A 1200 -10.90 -13.93 10.19
CA ALA A 1200 -12.26 -14.48 10.31
C ALA A 1200 -12.64 -15.40 9.14
N ALA A 1201 -12.02 -15.22 7.96
CA ALA A 1201 -12.26 -16.00 6.75
C ALA A 1201 -11.33 -17.23 6.56
N ALA A 1202 -10.37 -17.42 7.47
CA ALA A 1202 -9.25 -18.37 7.37
C ALA A 1202 -9.54 -19.82 7.82
#